data_AF-A0A1A0JBX8-F1
#
_entry.id   AF-A0A1A0JBX8-F1
#
_cell.length_a   1.000
_cell.length_b   1.000
_cell.length_c   1.000
_cell.angle_alpha   90.00
_cell.angle_beta   90.00
_cell.angle_gamma   90.00
#
_symmetry.space_group_name_H-M   'P 1'
#
loop_
_entity.id
_entity.type
_entity.pdbx_description
1 polymer ?
#
loop_
_entity_poly.entity_id
_entity_poly.type
_entity_poly.pdbx_seq_one_letter_code
_entity_poly.pdbx_strand_id
1 'polypeptide(L)'
;MTIATTDEHKAVQESMRGWAAAVHPIATMRSGAPGYWREFWPGLVGLGIFRVAVPEEAGGAGGCVSDLAVLIEQAAHDLVGGPVTATALAGLVAGDTLDEDTPCGIALGEPVVLSHNATDALEVTGTWETVLGADEQTALLLPVRSGDRELWCLLPAGTPGVTVEALEPLDPSTPLARVVCAGVAVPAGHIFEPPYAVGDLVAALIAAEAAGIAGWCLETAVDYAKVREQFGRKIGEFQAIKHICAWMLCRTEQTRAVAADAAAAADPATAAGATDAGGGELRLAAAVAMAIALDAAVENAKDCIQVLGGIGFTWEHDAHLYLRRATALRALLGGSAHWRAEVAKLTHAGVRRNVSVDLGDAEGGSAWEAAGLDTAEGTVLAADLARIAALPAGEQRSALAEAGLLACHWPAPYGRDADPIQRSLIEDQIRKAGIELPDLAIANWAIPTLLQWGTPEQIERYALPTLTGEVIWCQLFSEPGAGSDLAALRTVAERVEGGWKLRGQKVWTSLADRATWGICLARTDSAAPKHKGISYFLVDMKSAGLEIRPLVEITGEARFNEVFLDDVFVPDDCLVGELGNGWRIARSTLSAERVAMGGKGIGDELEALIAAAPTAGPGAEVVADRLGALVADSVAGTLLEARAAAKLLSGGDPAAESSVRKLVGVRHRQAVAEFAVELSGTAGALDTDVVKEFLLTRCLSIAGGTEQILLTVAGERILGLPRESKG
;
A
#
# COMPACT_ATOMS: atom_id res chain seq x y z
N MET A 1 -4.43 8.89 6.28
CA MET A 1 -5.04 9.37 5.01
C MET A 1 -6.49 8.86 4.99
N THR A 2 -7.20 8.86 3.88
CA THR A 2 -8.47 8.12 3.70
C THR A 2 -8.45 7.48 2.32
N ILE A 3 -9.44 6.66 1.97
CA ILE A 3 -9.62 6.19 0.58
C ILE A 3 -9.80 7.39 -0.36
N ALA A 4 -10.42 8.47 0.12
CA ALA A 4 -10.61 9.71 -0.63
C ALA A 4 -9.30 10.32 -1.17
N THR A 5 -9.22 10.39 -2.49
CA THR A 5 -8.09 10.95 -3.24
C THR A 5 -8.39 12.34 -3.83
N THR A 6 -9.63 12.61 -4.24
CA THR A 6 -10.05 13.87 -4.86
C THR A 6 -10.64 14.85 -3.84
N ASP A 7 -10.76 16.12 -4.20
CA ASP A 7 -11.38 17.12 -3.31
C ASP A 7 -12.89 16.89 -3.15
N GLU A 8 -13.56 16.34 -4.17
CA GLU A 8 -14.95 15.92 -4.08
C GLU A 8 -15.12 14.77 -3.09
N HIS A 9 -14.29 13.72 -3.19
CA HIS A 9 -14.29 12.62 -2.22
C HIS A 9 -14.11 13.13 -0.78
N LYS A 10 -13.16 14.06 -0.56
CA LYS A 10 -12.92 14.66 0.76
C LYS A 10 -14.12 15.45 1.26
N ALA A 11 -14.75 16.25 0.41
CA ALA A 11 -15.93 17.04 0.77
C ALA A 11 -17.11 16.16 1.16
N VAL A 12 -17.31 15.05 0.45
CA VAL A 12 -18.36 14.06 0.76
C VAL A 12 -18.09 13.37 2.10
N GLN A 13 -16.85 12.95 2.39
CA GLN A 13 -16.50 12.40 3.70
C GLN A 13 -16.68 13.42 4.83
N GLU A 14 -16.33 14.69 4.61
CA GLU A 14 -16.52 15.74 5.60
C GLU A 14 -18.01 15.98 5.90
N SER A 15 -18.85 15.99 4.86
CA SER A 15 -20.31 16.08 5.00
C SER A 15 -20.86 14.91 5.83
N MET A 16 -20.46 13.67 5.50
CA MET A 16 -20.91 12.48 6.22
C MET A 16 -20.43 12.46 7.67
N ARG A 17 -19.19 12.87 7.93
CA ARG A 17 -18.64 13.01 9.28
C ARG A 17 -19.40 14.05 10.10
N GLY A 18 -19.72 15.20 9.49
CA GLY A 18 -20.53 16.25 10.11
C GLY A 18 -21.93 15.76 10.48
N TRP A 19 -22.55 14.98 9.60
CA TRP A 19 -23.84 14.33 9.86
C TRP A 19 -23.75 13.30 10.99
N ALA A 20 -22.75 12.40 10.95
CA ALA A 20 -22.57 11.37 11.97
C ALA A 20 -22.33 11.99 13.36
N ALA A 21 -21.55 13.07 13.43
CA ALA A 21 -21.34 13.83 14.65
C ALA A 21 -22.63 14.45 15.22
N ALA A 22 -23.64 14.73 14.39
CA ALA A 22 -24.92 15.28 14.82
C ALA A 22 -25.91 14.20 15.30
N VAL A 23 -25.89 13.00 14.71
CA VAL A 23 -26.84 11.92 15.03
C VAL A 23 -26.31 10.91 16.06
N HIS A 24 -25.01 10.95 16.36
CA HIS A 24 -24.32 10.10 17.34
C HIS A 24 -24.66 8.59 17.23
N PRO A 25 -24.34 7.91 16.11
CA PRO A 25 -24.81 6.55 15.81
C PRO A 25 -24.57 5.53 16.95
N ILE A 26 -23.38 5.56 17.56
CA ILE A 26 -23.01 4.66 18.65
C ILE A 26 -23.85 4.92 19.90
N ALA A 27 -24.12 6.18 20.24
CA ALA A 27 -24.96 6.52 21.38
C ALA A 27 -26.40 6.03 21.16
N THR A 28 -26.92 6.18 19.94
CA THR A 28 -28.24 5.70 19.53
C THR A 28 -28.30 4.17 19.61
N MET A 29 -27.27 3.45 19.15
CA MET A 29 -27.16 1.99 19.31
C MET A 29 -27.18 1.57 20.78
N ARG A 30 -26.42 2.28 21.63
CA ARG A 30 -26.31 1.98 23.07
C ARG A 30 -27.63 2.19 23.84
N SER A 31 -28.62 2.87 23.26
CA SER A 31 -29.98 2.95 23.83
C SER A 31 -30.67 1.59 23.92
N GLY A 32 -30.25 0.61 23.10
CA GLY A 32 -30.81 -0.75 23.08
C GLY A 32 -32.18 -0.86 22.40
N ALA A 33 -32.67 0.19 21.74
CA ALA A 33 -33.94 0.15 21.02
C ALA A 33 -33.85 -0.82 19.81
N PRO A 34 -34.80 -1.77 19.65
CA PRO A 34 -34.89 -2.58 18.44
C PRO A 34 -35.01 -1.70 17.21
N GLY A 35 -34.18 -1.95 16.19
CA GLY A 35 -34.18 -1.15 14.96
C GLY A 35 -33.73 0.30 15.14
N TYR A 36 -32.93 0.63 16.17
CA TYR A 36 -32.41 1.98 16.46
C TYR A 36 -31.87 2.72 15.22
N TRP A 37 -31.25 1.99 14.29
CA TRP A 37 -30.63 2.54 13.10
C TRP A 37 -31.63 3.17 12.12
N ARG A 38 -32.91 2.81 12.23
CA ARG A 38 -33.99 3.41 11.44
C ARG A 38 -34.21 4.89 11.76
N GLU A 39 -33.82 5.33 12.97
CA GLU A 39 -33.98 6.73 13.39
C GLU A 39 -33.21 7.71 12.49
N PHE A 40 -32.02 7.30 12.05
CA PHE A 40 -31.15 8.13 11.21
C PHE A 40 -31.10 7.68 9.74
N TRP A 41 -31.85 6.63 9.36
CA TRP A 41 -31.91 6.12 7.99
C TRP A 41 -32.30 7.16 6.93
N PRO A 42 -33.31 8.04 7.15
CA PRO A 42 -33.62 9.11 6.20
C PRO A 42 -32.45 10.08 5.97
N GLY A 43 -31.59 10.25 6.97
CA GLY A 43 -30.38 11.06 6.84
C GLY A 43 -29.36 10.43 5.91
N LEU A 44 -29.19 9.10 5.97
CA LEU A 44 -28.32 8.37 5.04
C LEU A 44 -28.85 8.42 3.60
N VAL A 45 -30.15 8.26 3.42
CA VAL A 45 -30.81 8.46 2.12
C VAL A 45 -30.53 9.86 1.59
N GLY A 46 -30.68 10.90 2.42
CA GLY A 46 -30.39 12.29 2.04
C GLY A 46 -28.92 12.58 1.70
N LEU A 47 -27.98 11.76 2.19
CA LEU A 47 -26.56 11.83 1.82
C LEU A 47 -26.25 11.12 0.50
N GLY A 48 -27.22 10.39 -0.08
CA GLY A 48 -27.10 9.72 -1.37
C GLY A 48 -26.29 8.43 -1.38
N ILE A 49 -25.91 7.89 -0.20
CA ILE A 49 -25.01 6.72 -0.11
C ILE A 49 -25.55 5.48 -0.83
N PHE A 50 -26.86 5.29 -0.91
CA PHE A 50 -27.47 4.12 -1.58
C PHE A 50 -27.64 4.31 -3.09
N ARG A 51 -27.39 5.51 -3.61
CA ARG A 51 -27.62 5.89 -5.02
C ARG A 51 -26.41 6.48 -5.73
N VAL A 52 -25.34 6.81 -5.00
CA VAL A 52 -24.17 7.49 -5.56
C VAL A 52 -23.58 6.76 -6.77
N ALA A 53 -23.44 5.44 -6.68
CA ALA A 53 -22.85 4.60 -7.72
C ALA A 53 -23.90 3.88 -8.60
N VAL A 54 -25.17 4.23 -8.45
CA VAL A 54 -26.26 3.71 -9.30
C VAL A 54 -26.33 4.58 -10.56
N PRO A 55 -26.48 4.01 -11.77
CA PRO A 55 -26.63 4.78 -13.00
C PRO A 55 -27.80 5.78 -12.95
N GLU A 56 -27.65 6.95 -13.58
CA GLU A 56 -28.72 7.97 -13.64
C GLU A 56 -30.01 7.42 -14.26
N GLU A 57 -29.88 6.56 -15.27
CA GLU A 57 -30.98 5.87 -15.94
C GLU A 57 -31.78 4.93 -15.02
N ALA A 58 -31.17 4.48 -13.93
CA ALA A 58 -31.78 3.69 -12.85
C ALA A 58 -32.10 4.55 -11.61
N GLY A 59 -32.15 5.87 -11.76
CA GLY A 59 -32.51 6.82 -10.68
C GLY A 59 -31.39 7.08 -9.67
N GLY A 60 -30.14 6.75 -10.00
CA GLY A 60 -28.97 7.07 -9.19
C GLY A 60 -28.30 8.39 -9.52
N ALA A 61 -27.13 8.65 -8.91
CA ALA A 61 -26.34 9.86 -9.14
C ALA A 61 -25.29 9.70 -10.26
N GLY A 62 -25.13 8.51 -10.83
CA GLY A 62 -24.19 8.25 -11.93
C GLY A 62 -22.70 8.29 -11.55
N GLY A 63 -22.36 8.29 -10.26
CA GLY A 63 -21.00 8.17 -9.77
C GLY A 63 -20.46 6.75 -9.90
N CYS A 64 -19.24 6.54 -9.39
CA CYS A 64 -18.52 5.28 -9.51
C CYS A 64 -18.49 4.48 -8.19
N VAL A 65 -18.05 3.22 -8.24
CA VAL A 65 -17.88 2.37 -7.05
C VAL A 65 -16.84 2.97 -6.11
N SER A 66 -15.85 3.70 -6.63
CA SER A 66 -14.89 4.45 -5.82
C SER A 66 -15.55 5.54 -4.98
N ASP A 67 -16.54 6.28 -5.51
CA ASP A 67 -17.32 7.27 -4.75
C ASP A 67 -18.09 6.61 -3.59
N LEU A 68 -18.69 5.44 -3.87
CA LEU A 68 -19.41 4.67 -2.86
C LEU A 68 -18.46 4.14 -1.77
N ALA A 69 -17.30 3.62 -2.15
CA ALA A 69 -16.30 3.12 -1.20
C ALA A 69 -15.84 4.21 -0.22
N VAL A 70 -15.72 5.46 -0.70
CA VAL A 70 -15.38 6.63 0.13
C VAL A 70 -16.43 6.89 1.21
N LEU A 71 -17.72 6.79 0.85
CA LEU A 71 -18.84 6.91 1.81
C LEU A 71 -18.90 5.73 2.77
N ILE A 72 -18.70 4.50 2.29
CA ILE A 72 -18.68 3.29 3.14
C ILE A 72 -17.53 3.34 4.15
N GLU A 73 -16.34 3.80 3.76
CA GLU A 73 -15.21 4.00 4.69
C GLU A 73 -15.62 4.94 5.83
N GLN A 74 -16.24 6.08 5.52
CA GLN A 74 -16.64 7.05 6.53
C GLN A 74 -17.79 6.54 7.40
N ALA A 75 -18.78 5.84 6.82
CA ALA A 75 -19.84 5.17 7.57
C ALA A 75 -19.29 4.19 8.60
N ALA A 76 -18.30 3.39 8.20
CA ALA A 76 -17.66 2.40 9.05
C ALA A 76 -16.77 3.03 10.12
N HIS A 77 -16.07 4.12 9.78
CA HIS A 77 -15.28 4.91 10.72
C HIS A 77 -16.14 5.44 11.86
N ASP A 78 -17.33 5.97 11.55
CA ASP A 78 -18.29 6.49 12.54
C ASP A 78 -19.19 5.40 13.17
N LEU A 79 -18.97 4.12 12.80
CA LEU A 79 -19.78 2.97 13.19
C LEU A 79 -21.29 3.20 13.01
N VAL A 80 -21.66 3.70 11.83
CA VAL A 80 -23.05 3.84 11.43
C VAL A 80 -23.71 2.46 11.40
N GLY A 81 -24.79 2.32 12.17
CA GLY A 81 -25.54 1.08 12.30
C GLY A 81 -26.55 0.83 11.19
N GLY A 82 -27.02 -0.40 11.10
CA GLY A 82 -27.99 -0.84 10.09
C GLY A 82 -27.34 -1.46 8.84
N PRO A 83 -28.16 -1.88 7.87
CA PRO A 83 -27.69 -2.61 6.69
C PRO A 83 -27.08 -1.69 5.62
N VAL A 84 -26.17 -0.78 5.99
CA VAL A 84 -25.67 0.28 5.09
C VAL A 84 -24.97 -0.32 3.86
N THR A 85 -23.92 -1.11 4.08
CA THR A 85 -23.14 -1.74 2.99
C THR A 85 -23.98 -2.70 2.16
N ALA A 86 -24.84 -3.49 2.83
CA ALA A 86 -25.75 -4.43 2.17
C ALA A 86 -26.77 -3.73 1.26
N THR A 87 -27.34 -2.60 1.72
CA THR A 87 -28.29 -1.81 0.93
C THR A 87 -27.61 -1.13 -0.26
N ALA A 88 -26.43 -0.56 -0.05
CA ALA A 88 -25.65 0.05 -1.12
C ALA A 88 -25.32 -0.96 -2.24
N LEU A 89 -24.89 -2.17 -1.86
CA LEU A 89 -24.69 -3.28 -2.81
C LEU A 89 -25.97 -3.67 -3.53
N ALA A 90 -27.08 -3.74 -2.81
CA ALA A 90 -28.36 -4.07 -3.42
C ALA A 90 -28.80 -3.00 -4.44
N GLY A 91 -28.50 -1.72 -4.19
CA GLY A 91 -28.70 -0.64 -5.16
C GLY A 91 -27.87 -0.84 -6.44
N LEU A 92 -26.60 -1.24 -6.31
CA LEU A 92 -25.74 -1.54 -7.47
C LEU A 92 -26.24 -2.71 -8.33
N VAL A 93 -26.78 -3.74 -7.69
CA VAL A 93 -27.25 -4.97 -8.37
C VAL A 93 -28.66 -4.80 -8.94
N ALA A 94 -29.57 -4.18 -8.19
CA ALA A 94 -30.99 -4.12 -8.51
C ALA A 94 -31.44 -2.80 -9.14
N GLY A 95 -30.60 -1.75 -9.12
CA GLY A 95 -30.90 -0.46 -9.73
C GLY A 95 -32.20 0.16 -9.22
N ASP A 96 -33.10 0.48 -10.14
CA ASP A 96 -34.41 1.09 -9.88
C ASP A 96 -35.45 0.11 -9.29
N THR A 97 -35.15 -1.20 -9.27
CA THR A 97 -36.06 -2.22 -8.72
C THR A 97 -36.07 -2.22 -7.20
N LEU A 98 -35.01 -1.71 -6.55
CA LEU A 98 -34.98 -1.45 -5.11
C LEU A 98 -35.29 0.02 -4.88
N ASP A 99 -36.29 0.35 -4.06
CA ASP A 99 -36.58 1.74 -3.67
C ASP A 99 -35.44 2.32 -2.80
N GLU A 100 -35.15 3.62 -2.96
CA GLU A 100 -33.97 4.25 -2.36
C GLU A 100 -33.98 4.23 -0.82
N ASP A 101 -35.16 4.33 -0.23
CA ASP A 101 -35.36 4.35 1.21
C ASP A 101 -35.50 2.93 1.81
N THR A 102 -35.55 1.89 0.97
CA THR A 102 -35.79 0.51 1.42
C THR A 102 -34.47 -0.16 1.85
N PRO A 103 -34.28 -0.44 3.15
CA PRO A 103 -33.13 -1.20 3.60
C PRO A 103 -33.14 -2.63 3.04
N CYS A 104 -31.99 -3.13 2.65
CA CYS A 104 -31.85 -4.45 2.05
C CYS A 104 -30.76 -5.28 2.74
N GLY A 105 -31.09 -6.52 3.11
CA GLY A 105 -30.15 -7.53 3.55
C GLY A 105 -29.60 -8.34 2.37
N ILE A 106 -28.35 -8.77 2.46
CA ILE A 106 -27.68 -9.54 1.42
C ILE A 106 -27.17 -10.88 1.95
N ALA A 107 -27.41 -11.95 1.20
CA ALA A 107 -26.84 -13.24 1.49
C ALA A 107 -25.49 -13.40 0.77
N LEU A 108 -24.45 -13.80 1.51
CA LEU A 108 -23.08 -13.97 1.00
C LEU A 108 -22.66 -15.45 0.87
N GLY A 109 -23.60 -16.37 1.10
CA GLY A 109 -23.37 -17.81 1.02
C GLY A 109 -23.67 -18.37 -0.37
N GLU A 110 -23.62 -19.70 -0.47
CA GLU A 110 -23.87 -20.44 -1.70
C GLU A 110 -25.27 -20.16 -2.30
N PRO A 111 -25.39 -20.13 -3.64
CA PRO A 111 -26.67 -19.88 -4.30
C PRO A 111 -27.62 -21.08 -4.19
N VAL A 112 -28.91 -20.79 -4.05
CA VAL A 112 -29.98 -21.79 -4.07
C VAL A 112 -30.49 -22.00 -5.50
N VAL A 113 -30.83 -23.23 -5.87
CA VAL A 113 -31.34 -23.56 -7.21
C VAL A 113 -32.74 -22.95 -7.44
N LEU A 114 -32.91 -22.25 -8.55
CA LEU A 114 -34.21 -21.80 -9.06
C LEU A 114 -34.98 -22.98 -9.66
N SER A 115 -36.27 -23.05 -9.33
CA SER A 115 -37.20 -24.00 -9.93
C SER A 115 -38.36 -23.29 -10.63
N HIS A 116 -39.10 -24.03 -11.45
CA HIS A 116 -40.36 -23.56 -12.03
C HIS A 116 -41.53 -24.18 -11.28
N ASN A 117 -42.54 -23.37 -10.96
CA ASN A 117 -43.76 -23.84 -10.31
C ASN A 117 -44.74 -24.45 -11.34
N ALA A 118 -45.91 -24.91 -10.87
CA ALA A 118 -46.94 -25.54 -11.72
C ALA A 118 -47.53 -24.61 -12.80
N THR A 119 -47.34 -23.31 -12.69
CA THR A 119 -47.75 -22.29 -13.69
C THR A 119 -46.59 -21.81 -14.57
N ASP A 120 -45.44 -22.49 -14.50
CA ASP A 120 -44.18 -22.16 -15.20
C ASP A 120 -43.53 -20.83 -14.78
N ALA A 121 -43.90 -20.30 -13.60
CA ALA A 121 -43.25 -19.14 -13.02
C ALA A 121 -42.04 -19.54 -12.15
N LEU A 122 -41.02 -18.69 -12.09
CA LEU A 122 -39.82 -18.92 -11.27
C LEU A 122 -40.17 -18.93 -9.78
N GLU A 123 -39.59 -19.89 -9.08
CA GLU A 123 -39.83 -20.19 -7.68
C GLU A 123 -38.50 -20.45 -6.96
N VAL A 124 -38.37 -19.89 -5.75
CA VAL A 124 -37.22 -20.05 -4.88
C VAL A 124 -37.62 -20.87 -3.66
N THR A 125 -36.92 -21.99 -3.45
CA THR A 125 -37.03 -22.80 -2.23
C THR A 125 -35.64 -23.11 -1.70
N GLY A 126 -35.32 -22.65 -0.49
CA GLY A 126 -34.02 -22.87 0.12
C GLY A 126 -33.81 -22.08 1.40
N THR A 127 -32.59 -22.14 1.90
CA THR A 127 -32.21 -21.51 3.17
C THR A 127 -30.84 -20.85 3.04
N TRP A 128 -30.75 -19.62 3.53
CA TRP A 128 -29.51 -18.90 3.74
C TRP A 128 -29.31 -18.75 5.23
N GLU A 129 -28.30 -19.44 5.77
CA GLU A 129 -28.04 -19.47 7.21
C GLU A 129 -27.67 -18.10 7.77
N THR A 130 -27.04 -17.26 6.97
CA THR A 130 -26.64 -15.90 7.36
C THR A 130 -26.89 -14.92 6.22
N VAL A 131 -27.76 -13.95 6.48
CA VAL A 131 -28.07 -12.83 5.59
C VAL A 131 -27.74 -11.54 6.32
N LEU A 132 -26.66 -10.90 5.87
CA LEU A 132 -26.11 -9.69 6.49
C LEU A 132 -27.05 -8.51 6.25
N GLY A 133 -27.42 -7.84 7.32
CA GLY A 133 -28.33 -6.70 7.28
C GLY A 133 -29.81 -7.06 7.24
N ALA A 134 -30.17 -8.34 7.22
CA ALA A 134 -31.56 -8.75 7.15
C ALA A 134 -32.29 -8.64 8.50
N ASP A 135 -33.51 -8.11 8.45
CA ASP A 135 -34.54 -8.24 9.49
C ASP A 135 -35.94 -8.34 8.84
N GLU A 136 -37.01 -8.44 9.65
CA GLU A 136 -38.37 -8.64 9.15
C GLU A 136 -38.89 -7.54 8.21
N GLN A 137 -38.26 -6.35 8.21
CA GLN A 137 -38.69 -5.20 7.40
C GLN A 137 -37.65 -4.80 6.35
N THR A 138 -36.61 -5.60 6.13
CA THR A 138 -35.67 -5.38 5.03
C THR A 138 -36.08 -6.17 3.79
N ALA A 139 -35.85 -5.59 2.61
CA ALA A 139 -35.78 -6.37 1.39
C ALA A 139 -34.60 -7.36 1.46
N LEU A 140 -34.59 -8.37 0.59
CA LEU A 140 -33.59 -9.43 0.60
C LEU A 140 -33.02 -9.61 -0.80
N LEU A 141 -31.71 -9.46 -0.93
CA LEU A 141 -30.96 -9.79 -2.13
C LEU A 141 -30.23 -11.13 -1.93
N LEU A 142 -30.69 -12.16 -2.65
CA LEU A 142 -30.31 -13.55 -2.42
C LEU A 142 -29.65 -14.15 -3.67
N PRO A 143 -28.48 -14.82 -3.55
CA PRO A 143 -27.85 -15.51 -4.67
C PRO A 143 -28.65 -16.77 -4.98
N VAL A 144 -28.94 -16.96 -6.26
CA VAL A 144 -29.69 -18.09 -6.79
C VAL A 144 -29.00 -18.65 -8.03
N ARG A 145 -29.34 -19.87 -8.45
CA ARG A 145 -28.67 -20.53 -9.58
C ARG A 145 -29.68 -21.12 -10.56
N SER A 146 -29.47 -20.90 -11.85
CA SER A 146 -30.21 -21.52 -12.94
C SER A 146 -29.26 -22.28 -13.86
N GLY A 147 -29.22 -23.61 -13.73
CA GLY A 147 -28.19 -24.43 -14.39
C GLY A 147 -26.80 -24.12 -13.83
N ASP A 148 -25.84 -23.74 -14.68
CA ASP A 148 -24.50 -23.34 -14.25
C ASP A 148 -24.36 -21.82 -14.04
N ARG A 149 -25.43 -21.06 -14.24
CA ARG A 149 -25.44 -19.60 -14.12
C ARG A 149 -25.83 -19.18 -12.72
N GLU A 150 -24.97 -18.41 -12.07
CA GLU A 150 -25.30 -17.69 -10.84
C GLU A 150 -26.07 -16.41 -11.18
N LEU A 151 -27.16 -16.17 -10.46
CA LEU A 151 -28.09 -15.07 -10.63
C LEU A 151 -28.42 -14.51 -9.25
N TRP A 152 -29.08 -13.36 -9.19
CA TRP A 152 -29.46 -12.71 -7.94
C TRP A 152 -30.95 -12.41 -7.92
N CYS A 153 -31.60 -12.64 -6.78
CA CYS A 153 -33.04 -12.47 -6.60
C CYS A 153 -33.32 -11.41 -5.54
N LEU A 154 -34.11 -10.38 -5.89
CA LEU A 154 -34.59 -9.37 -4.93
C LEU A 154 -36.01 -9.68 -4.47
N LEU A 155 -36.19 -9.93 -3.18
CA LEU A 155 -37.49 -10.15 -2.56
C LEU A 155 -37.85 -8.97 -1.66
N PRO A 156 -38.99 -8.28 -1.87
CA PRO A 156 -39.47 -7.25 -0.97
C PRO A 156 -39.72 -7.76 0.46
N ALA A 157 -39.64 -6.86 1.44
CA ALA A 157 -40.00 -7.18 2.81
C ALA A 157 -41.44 -7.72 2.90
N GLY A 158 -41.66 -8.75 3.73
CA GLY A 158 -42.97 -9.37 3.89
C GLY A 158 -43.47 -10.22 2.71
N THR A 159 -42.60 -10.56 1.75
CA THR A 159 -42.95 -11.47 0.65
C THR A 159 -43.53 -12.80 1.20
N PRO A 160 -44.73 -13.23 0.77
CA PRO A 160 -45.33 -14.48 1.23
C PRO A 160 -44.43 -15.70 0.96
N GLY A 161 -44.30 -16.58 1.96
CA GLY A 161 -43.44 -17.78 1.89
C GLY A 161 -41.99 -17.55 2.29
N VAL A 162 -41.60 -16.30 2.59
CA VAL A 162 -40.30 -15.96 3.19
C VAL A 162 -40.43 -15.91 4.71
N THR A 163 -39.53 -16.60 5.41
CA THR A 163 -39.35 -16.49 6.87
C THR A 163 -37.98 -15.87 7.15
N VAL A 164 -37.96 -14.77 7.90
CA VAL A 164 -36.75 -14.11 8.37
C VAL A 164 -36.62 -14.35 9.87
N GLU A 165 -35.63 -15.14 10.27
CA GLU A 165 -35.36 -15.48 11.66
C GLU A 165 -34.14 -14.70 12.15
N ALA A 166 -34.37 -13.74 13.03
CA ALA A 166 -33.29 -12.93 13.61
C ALA A 166 -32.28 -13.81 14.38
N LEU A 167 -31.00 -13.61 14.11
CA LEU A 167 -29.89 -14.21 14.82
C LEU A 167 -29.32 -13.21 15.84
N GLU A 168 -28.59 -13.72 16.85
CA GLU A 168 -27.86 -12.86 17.79
C GLU A 168 -26.45 -12.61 17.24
N PRO A 169 -26.16 -11.42 16.66
CA PRO A 169 -24.89 -11.16 16.02
C PRO A 169 -23.78 -10.85 17.03
N LEU A 170 -22.53 -11.17 16.67
CA LEU A 170 -21.34 -10.71 17.41
C LEU A 170 -21.24 -9.17 17.40
N ASP A 171 -21.54 -8.58 16.24
CA ASP A 171 -21.63 -7.15 15.99
C ASP A 171 -23.07 -6.67 16.18
N PRO A 172 -23.36 -5.91 17.26
CA PRO A 172 -24.70 -5.38 17.49
C PRO A 172 -25.06 -4.23 16.54
N SER A 173 -24.10 -3.72 15.75
CA SER A 173 -24.37 -2.58 14.87
C SER A 173 -25.12 -2.95 13.60
N THR A 174 -25.08 -4.23 13.19
CA THR A 174 -25.67 -4.71 11.93
C THR A 174 -26.64 -5.86 12.19
N PRO A 175 -27.89 -5.82 11.68
CA PRO A 175 -28.79 -6.96 11.76
C PRO A 175 -28.23 -8.20 11.06
N LEU A 176 -28.59 -9.39 11.54
CA LEU A 176 -28.23 -10.65 10.93
C LEU A 176 -29.40 -11.61 11.09
N ALA A 177 -29.80 -12.29 10.02
CA ALA A 177 -30.90 -13.24 10.06
C ALA A 177 -30.58 -14.50 9.25
N ARG A 178 -31.26 -15.60 9.60
CA ARG A 178 -31.46 -16.74 8.72
C ARG A 178 -32.70 -16.49 7.88
N VAL A 179 -32.61 -16.74 6.57
CA VAL A 179 -33.72 -16.58 5.64
C VAL A 179 -34.10 -17.93 5.06
N VAL A 180 -35.39 -18.27 5.14
CA VAL A 180 -35.96 -19.49 4.57
C VAL A 180 -37.04 -19.11 3.57
N CYS A 181 -36.88 -19.56 2.32
CA CYS A 181 -37.89 -19.43 1.28
C CYS A 181 -38.55 -20.79 1.08
N ALA A 182 -39.87 -20.85 1.19
CA ALA A 182 -40.67 -22.05 0.96
C ALA A 182 -41.65 -21.81 -0.20
N GLY A 183 -41.22 -22.16 -1.41
CA GLY A 183 -42.01 -22.02 -2.62
C GLY A 183 -42.36 -20.58 -2.98
N VAL A 184 -41.38 -19.69 -2.87
CA VAL A 184 -41.57 -18.25 -3.07
C VAL A 184 -41.56 -17.95 -4.55
N ALA A 185 -42.69 -17.49 -5.09
CA ALA A 185 -42.77 -17.02 -6.47
C ALA A 185 -41.97 -15.71 -6.61
N VAL A 186 -41.04 -15.68 -7.57
CA VAL A 186 -40.22 -14.49 -7.82
C VAL A 186 -40.99 -13.52 -8.71
N PRO A 187 -41.11 -12.24 -8.33
CA PRO A 187 -41.74 -11.25 -9.19
C PRO A 187 -40.99 -11.09 -10.53
N ALA A 188 -41.72 -10.80 -11.61
CA ALA A 188 -41.09 -10.51 -12.90
C ALA A 188 -40.18 -9.27 -12.78
N GLY A 189 -38.96 -9.34 -13.32
CA GLY A 189 -37.97 -8.26 -13.23
C GLY A 189 -37.12 -8.27 -11.95
N HIS A 190 -37.33 -9.21 -11.03
CA HIS A 190 -36.57 -9.30 -9.77
C HIS A 190 -35.45 -10.36 -9.79
N ILE A 191 -35.05 -10.79 -10.99
CA ILE A 191 -33.89 -11.66 -11.21
C ILE A 191 -32.86 -10.86 -12.00
N PHE A 192 -31.66 -10.77 -11.45
CA PHE A 192 -30.55 -9.99 -12.00
C PHE A 192 -29.40 -10.92 -12.37
N GLU A 193 -28.73 -10.57 -13.46
CA GLU A 193 -27.49 -11.20 -13.90
C GLU A 193 -26.48 -10.09 -14.17
N PRO A 194 -25.80 -9.61 -13.11
CA PRO A 194 -24.84 -8.54 -13.28
C PRO A 194 -23.68 -8.98 -14.18
N PRO A 195 -23.09 -8.07 -14.96
CA PRO A 195 -21.95 -8.39 -15.84
C PRO A 195 -20.66 -8.69 -15.06
N TYR A 196 -20.70 -8.60 -13.73
CA TYR A 196 -19.62 -8.84 -12.78
C TYR A 196 -20.06 -9.86 -11.72
N ALA A 197 -19.11 -10.51 -11.06
CA ALA A 197 -19.43 -11.32 -9.89
C ALA A 197 -19.76 -10.39 -8.71
N VAL A 198 -20.97 -10.49 -8.15
CA VAL A 198 -21.40 -9.67 -7.00
C VAL A 198 -20.48 -9.88 -5.79
N GLY A 199 -19.91 -11.08 -5.62
CA GLY A 199 -18.92 -11.36 -4.59
C GLY A 199 -17.67 -10.46 -4.66
N ASP A 200 -17.26 -10.04 -5.86
CA ASP A 200 -16.11 -9.14 -6.02
C ASP A 200 -16.46 -7.71 -5.58
N LEU A 201 -17.70 -7.24 -5.84
CA LEU A 201 -18.20 -5.96 -5.31
C LEU A 201 -18.35 -5.98 -3.79
N VAL A 202 -18.82 -7.10 -3.23
CA VAL A 202 -18.89 -7.31 -1.78
C VAL A 202 -17.50 -7.15 -1.17
N ALA A 203 -16.49 -7.79 -1.76
CA ALA A 203 -15.11 -7.67 -1.32
C ALA A 203 -14.60 -6.22 -1.39
N ALA A 204 -14.86 -5.51 -2.49
CA ALA A 204 -14.44 -4.11 -2.64
C ALA A 204 -15.04 -3.19 -1.56
N LEU A 205 -16.36 -3.26 -1.34
CA LEU A 205 -17.03 -2.40 -0.35
C LEU A 205 -16.72 -2.81 1.09
N ILE A 206 -16.57 -4.11 1.39
CA ILE A 206 -16.17 -4.54 2.74
C ILE A 206 -14.70 -4.19 3.02
N ALA A 207 -13.83 -4.17 2.01
CA ALA A 207 -12.48 -3.65 2.18
C ALA A 207 -12.49 -2.15 2.54
N ALA A 208 -13.42 -1.37 1.97
CA ALA A 208 -13.62 0.03 2.35
C ALA A 208 -14.14 0.18 3.79
N GLU A 209 -15.08 -0.67 4.19
CA GLU A 209 -15.56 -0.74 5.57
C GLU A 209 -14.45 -1.10 6.56
N ALA A 210 -13.61 -2.08 6.22
CA ALA A 210 -12.42 -2.46 6.97
C ALA A 210 -11.40 -1.30 7.09
N ALA A 211 -11.25 -0.48 6.04
CA ALA A 211 -10.41 0.72 6.08
C ALA A 211 -10.93 1.76 7.08
N GLY A 212 -12.25 1.96 7.14
CA GLY A 212 -12.90 2.84 8.11
C GLY A 212 -12.68 2.38 9.55
N ILE A 213 -12.89 1.08 9.80
CA ILE A 213 -12.63 0.45 11.10
C ILE A 213 -11.16 0.61 11.52
N ALA A 214 -10.22 0.28 10.62
CA ALA A 214 -8.79 0.40 10.87
C ALA A 214 -8.36 1.84 11.11
N GLY A 215 -8.99 2.81 10.42
CA GLY A 215 -8.77 4.24 10.58
C GLY A 215 -9.20 4.75 11.95
N TRP A 216 -10.43 4.46 12.37
CA TRP A 216 -10.93 4.86 13.69
C TRP A 216 -10.10 4.27 14.83
N CYS A 217 -9.71 3.00 14.71
CA CYS A 217 -8.88 2.32 15.70
C CYS A 217 -7.51 2.98 15.85
N LEU A 218 -6.87 3.35 14.75
CA LEU A 218 -5.59 4.06 14.76
C LEU A 218 -5.71 5.44 15.42
N GLU A 219 -6.69 6.23 15.01
CA GLU A 219 -6.91 7.58 15.53
C GLU A 219 -7.16 7.57 17.03
N THR A 220 -8.08 6.70 17.49
CA THR A 220 -8.42 6.52 18.91
C THR A 220 -7.20 6.12 19.75
N ALA A 221 -6.41 5.15 19.27
CA ALA A 221 -5.21 4.70 19.99
C ALA A 221 -4.15 5.80 20.07
N VAL A 222 -3.91 6.50 18.96
CA VAL A 222 -2.92 7.59 18.87
C VAL A 222 -3.31 8.76 19.78
N ASP A 223 -4.57 9.18 19.74
CA ASP A 223 -5.05 10.30 20.55
C ASP A 223 -5.03 9.98 22.04
N TYR A 224 -5.39 8.77 22.43
CA TYR A 224 -5.20 8.31 23.80
C TYR A 224 -3.71 8.30 24.20
N ALA A 225 -2.83 7.82 23.32
CA ALA A 225 -1.40 7.77 23.58
C ALA A 225 -0.75 9.16 23.74
N LYS A 226 -1.32 10.21 23.12
CA LYS A 226 -0.87 11.60 23.27
C LYS A 226 -1.22 12.23 24.62
N VAL A 227 -2.19 11.69 25.35
CA VAL A 227 -2.73 12.32 26.57
C VAL A 227 -2.60 11.46 27.82
N ARG A 228 -2.58 10.14 27.70
CA ARG A 228 -2.50 9.22 28.84
C ARG A 228 -1.11 9.26 29.48
N GLU A 229 -1.03 9.45 30.80
CA GLU A 229 0.25 9.54 31.52
C GLU A 229 0.57 8.32 32.41
N GLN A 230 1.72 7.69 32.21
CA GLN A 230 2.26 6.67 33.11
C GLN A 230 3.70 6.98 33.45
N PHE A 231 4.11 6.69 34.69
CA PHE A 231 5.47 6.97 35.16
C PHE A 231 5.90 8.45 34.94
N GLY A 232 4.95 9.38 35.08
CA GLY A 232 5.18 10.83 34.92
C GLY A 232 5.38 11.30 33.47
N ARG A 233 5.06 10.47 32.47
CA ARG A 233 5.26 10.76 31.04
C ARG A 233 4.06 10.32 30.23
N LYS A 234 3.85 10.92 29.06
CA LYS A 234 2.80 10.47 28.13
C LYS A 234 3.17 9.10 27.58
N ILE A 235 2.21 8.17 27.50
CA ILE A 235 2.52 6.80 27.07
C ILE A 235 3.05 6.74 25.63
N GLY A 236 2.66 7.70 24.77
CA GLY A 236 3.19 7.84 23.41
C GLY A 236 4.67 8.22 23.35
N GLU A 237 5.31 8.59 24.47
CA GLU A 237 6.76 8.76 24.53
C GLU A 237 7.50 7.42 24.58
N PHE A 238 6.87 6.37 25.11
CA PHE A 238 7.47 5.05 25.22
C PHE A 238 7.56 4.41 23.85
N GLN A 239 8.77 3.95 23.49
CA GLN A 239 9.04 3.33 22.21
C GLN A 239 8.10 2.15 21.89
N ALA A 240 7.77 1.33 22.89
CA ALA A 240 6.86 0.19 22.72
C ALA A 240 5.46 0.61 22.23
N ILE A 241 4.85 1.64 22.83
CA ILE A 241 3.54 2.15 22.41
C ILE A 241 3.63 2.81 21.04
N LYS A 242 4.69 3.59 20.83
CA LYS A 242 4.94 4.27 19.56
C LYS A 242 5.06 3.29 18.39
N HIS A 243 5.72 2.15 18.61
CA HIS A 243 5.87 1.09 17.60
C HIS A 243 4.56 0.36 17.31
N ILE A 244 3.73 0.11 18.32
CA ILE A 244 2.37 -0.45 18.11
C ILE A 244 1.56 0.49 17.20
N CYS A 245 1.50 1.78 17.52
CA CYS A 245 0.77 2.76 16.70
C CYS A 245 1.35 2.90 15.28
N ALA A 246 2.67 2.81 15.12
CA ALA A 246 3.30 2.84 13.80
C ALA A 246 2.95 1.60 12.94
N TRP A 247 2.82 0.41 13.53
CA TRP A 247 2.32 -0.77 12.82
C TRP A 247 0.84 -0.67 12.50
N MET A 248 0.03 -0.09 13.40
CA MET A 248 -1.36 0.22 13.10
C MET A 248 -1.48 1.14 11.88
N LEU A 249 -0.62 2.16 11.77
CA LEU A 249 -0.54 3.04 10.60
C LEU A 249 -0.21 2.25 9.33
N CYS A 250 0.80 1.37 9.35
CA CYS A 250 1.14 0.56 8.19
C CYS A 250 -0.04 -0.27 7.70
N ARG A 251 -0.73 -0.98 8.61
CA ARG A 251 -1.90 -1.80 8.27
C ARG A 251 -3.05 -0.94 7.73
N THR A 252 -3.37 0.19 8.36
CA THR A 252 -4.42 1.09 7.87
C THR A 252 -4.15 1.60 6.46
N GLU A 253 -2.91 2.02 6.17
CA GLU A 253 -2.58 2.54 4.85
C GLU A 253 -2.52 1.43 3.78
N GLN A 254 -2.09 0.21 4.12
CA GLN A 254 -2.25 -0.95 3.24
C GLN A 254 -3.73 -1.23 2.93
N THR A 255 -4.59 -1.26 3.96
CA THR A 255 -6.04 -1.49 3.80
C THR A 255 -6.69 -0.44 2.90
N ARG A 256 -6.36 0.84 3.10
CA ARG A 256 -6.86 1.93 2.24
C ARG A 256 -6.40 1.80 0.80
N ALA A 257 -5.14 1.39 0.60
CA ALA A 257 -4.59 1.22 -0.74
C ALA A 257 -5.31 0.11 -1.52
N VAL A 258 -5.52 -1.05 -0.90
CA VAL A 258 -6.20 -2.18 -1.56
C VAL A 258 -7.71 -1.99 -1.68
N ALA A 259 -8.35 -1.29 -0.74
CA ALA A 259 -9.76 -0.97 -0.83
C ALA A 259 -10.05 0.03 -1.97
N ALA A 260 -9.23 1.07 -2.09
CA ALA A 260 -9.32 2.02 -3.21
C ALA A 260 -9.12 1.31 -4.56
N ASP A 261 -8.15 0.39 -4.63
CA ASP A 261 -7.88 -0.38 -5.85
C ASP A 261 -9.03 -1.29 -6.26
N ALA A 262 -9.59 -2.06 -5.31
CA ALA A 262 -10.70 -2.95 -5.60
C ALA A 262 -11.97 -2.19 -6.03
N ALA A 263 -12.21 -1.01 -5.44
CA ALA A 263 -13.31 -0.14 -5.86
C ALA A 263 -13.07 0.42 -7.27
N ALA A 264 -11.86 0.92 -7.55
CA ALA A 264 -11.50 1.41 -8.87
C ALA A 264 -11.53 0.32 -9.95
N ALA A 265 -11.16 -0.92 -9.62
CA ALA A 265 -11.23 -2.06 -10.54
C ALA A 265 -12.67 -2.50 -10.87
N ALA A 266 -13.65 -2.07 -10.05
CA ALA A 266 -15.06 -2.34 -10.28
C ALA A 266 -15.72 -1.29 -11.20
N ASP A 267 -15.03 -0.20 -11.51
CA ASP A 267 -15.56 0.89 -12.32
C ASP A 267 -15.61 0.51 -13.81
N PRO A 268 -16.70 0.82 -14.55
CA PRO A 268 -16.83 0.44 -15.96
C PRO A 268 -15.74 1.02 -16.88
N ALA A 269 -15.22 2.20 -16.58
CA ALA A 269 -14.19 2.89 -17.35
C ALA A 269 -12.82 2.18 -17.26
N THR A 270 -12.48 1.62 -16.10
CA THR A 270 -11.25 0.84 -15.90
C THR A 270 -11.40 -0.59 -16.44
N ALA A 271 -12.61 -1.15 -16.40
CA ALA A 271 -12.91 -2.46 -16.98
C ALA A 271 -12.82 -2.51 -18.52
N ALA A 272 -13.04 -1.38 -19.21
CA ALA A 272 -13.00 -1.31 -20.67
C ALA A 272 -11.58 -1.29 -21.28
N GLY A 273 -10.55 -0.95 -20.49
CA GLY A 273 -9.15 -0.93 -20.90
C GLY A 273 -8.37 -2.23 -20.68
N ALA A 274 -8.95 -3.18 -19.94
CA ALA A 274 -8.34 -4.49 -19.70
C ALA A 274 -8.38 -5.32 -20.99
N THR A 275 -7.20 -5.68 -21.51
CA THR A 275 -7.02 -6.59 -22.66
C THR A 275 -7.48 -8.03 -22.38
N ASP A 276 -7.95 -8.27 -21.17
CA ASP A 276 -8.26 -9.56 -20.60
C ASP A 276 -9.77 -9.75 -20.75
N ALA A 277 -10.17 -10.51 -21.77
CA ALA A 277 -11.55 -10.76 -22.16
C ALA A 277 -12.40 -11.55 -21.12
N GLY A 278 -12.27 -11.29 -19.81
CA GLY A 278 -12.95 -12.08 -18.77
C GLY A 278 -12.94 -11.56 -17.31
N GLY A 279 -12.77 -10.27 -17.03
CA GLY A 279 -12.99 -9.72 -15.67
C GLY A 279 -12.01 -10.20 -14.58
N GLY A 280 -10.89 -10.79 -14.96
CA GLY A 280 -9.91 -11.38 -14.02
C GLY A 280 -9.23 -10.36 -13.11
N GLU A 281 -9.01 -9.12 -13.58
CA GLU A 281 -8.36 -8.07 -12.79
C GLU A 281 -9.18 -7.63 -11.57
N LEU A 282 -10.50 -7.41 -11.73
CA LEU A 282 -11.40 -7.09 -10.62
C LEU A 282 -11.38 -8.20 -9.57
N ARG A 283 -11.50 -9.46 -10.00
CA ARG A 283 -11.47 -10.62 -9.10
C ARG A 283 -10.16 -10.71 -8.33
N LEU A 284 -9.03 -10.44 -8.99
CA LEU A 284 -7.72 -10.41 -8.33
C LEU A 284 -7.62 -9.23 -7.36
N ALA A 285 -8.08 -8.03 -7.73
CA ALA A 285 -8.09 -6.85 -6.87
C ALA A 285 -8.94 -7.09 -5.61
N ALA A 286 -10.15 -7.64 -5.77
CA ALA A 286 -11.03 -8.05 -4.69
C ALA A 286 -10.36 -9.07 -3.76
N ALA A 287 -9.75 -10.13 -4.32
CA ALA A 287 -9.08 -11.15 -3.53
C ALA A 287 -7.86 -10.60 -2.76
N VAL A 288 -7.05 -9.73 -3.37
CA VAL A 288 -5.95 -9.03 -2.71
C VAL A 288 -6.46 -8.12 -1.58
N ALA A 289 -7.55 -7.39 -1.82
CA ALA A 289 -8.15 -6.52 -0.82
C ALA A 289 -8.59 -7.31 0.41
N MET A 290 -9.29 -8.43 0.22
CA MET A 290 -9.77 -9.26 1.33
C MET A 290 -8.65 -10.01 2.05
N ALA A 291 -7.61 -10.43 1.32
CA ALA A 291 -6.42 -11.06 1.90
C ALA A 291 -5.71 -10.15 2.92
N ILE A 292 -5.78 -8.82 2.73
CA ILE A 292 -5.13 -7.82 3.59
C ILE A 292 -6.11 -7.19 4.59
N ALA A 293 -7.24 -6.67 4.10
CA ALA A 293 -8.14 -5.80 4.85
C ALA A 293 -8.76 -6.48 6.07
N LEU A 294 -9.16 -7.74 5.94
CA LEU A 294 -9.82 -8.49 7.01
C LEU A 294 -8.94 -8.66 8.24
N ASP A 295 -7.70 -9.11 8.05
CA ASP A 295 -6.76 -9.30 9.16
C ASP A 295 -6.27 -7.94 9.67
N ALA A 296 -6.00 -6.97 8.79
CA ALA A 296 -5.56 -5.63 9.16
C ALA A 296 -6.57 -4.92 10.09
N ALA A 297 -7.87 -4.96 9.78
CA ALA A 297 -8.91 -4.34 10.60
C ALA A 297 -9.02 -5.01 11.99
N VAL A 298 -8.99 -6.34 12.05
CA VAL A 298 -9.03 -7.08 13.32
C VAL A 298 -7.80 -6.78 14.17
N GLU A 299 -6.61 -6.81 13.59
CA GLU A 299 -5.37 -6.56 14.35
C GLU A 299 -5.26 -5.09 14.78
N ASN A 300 -5.74 -4.12 13.98
CA ASN A 300 -5.86 -2.73 14.43
C ASN A 300 -6.84 -2.58 15.59
N ALA A 301 -7.99 -3.26 15.57
CA ALA A 301 -8.93 -3.20 16.67
C ALA A 301 -8.35 -3.81 17.96
N LYS A 302 -7.61 -4.92 17.85
CA LYS A 302 -6.88 -5.52 18.99
C LYS A 302 -5.82 -4.57 19.55
N ASP A 303 -5.00 -3.97 18.69
CA ASP A 303 -3.94 -3.05 19.12
C ASP A 303 -4.51 -1.75 19.69
N CYS A 304 -5.65 -1.27 19.20
CA CYS A 304 -6.37 -0.16 19.80
C CYS A 304 -6.75 -0.47 21.25
N ILE A 305 -7.36 -1.64 21.50
CA ILE A 305 -7.67 -2.11 22.86
C ILE A 305 -6.39 -2.23 23.71
N GLN A 306 -5.31 -2.75 23.13
CA GLN A 306 -4.02 -2.89 23.81
C GLN A 306 -3.43 -1.55 24.25
N VAL A 307 -3.50 -0.51 23.40
CA VAL A 307 -3.01 0.85 23.71
C VAL A 307 -3.90 1.55 24.74
N LEU A 308 -5.22 1.37 24.64
CA LEU A 308 -6.19 1.89 25.63
C LEU A 308 -6.00 1.23 27.01
N GLY A 309 -5.58 -0.04 27.03
CA GLY A 309 -5.45 -0.85 28.22
C GLY A 309 -6.83 -1.25 28.77
N GLY A 310 -6.99 -1.21 30.10
CA GLY A 310 -8.21 -1.69 30.75
C GLY A 310 -9.51 -1.05 30.25
N ILE A 311 -9.51 0.25 29.91
CA ILE A 311 -10.71 0.93 29.40
C ILE A 311 -11.14 0.39 28.03
N GLY A 312 -10.18 0.04 27.15
CA GLY A 312 -10.49 -0.52 25.83
C GLY A 312 -11.14 -1.91 25.90
N PHE A 313 -10.98 -2.62 27.02
CA PHE A 313 -11.54 -3.94 27.27
C PHE A 313 -12.90 -3.90 28.00
N THR A 314 -13.52 -2.73 28.12
CA THR A 314 -14.81 -2.55 28.81
C THR A 314 -15.95 -2.34 27.82
N TRP A 315 -17.20 -2.54 28.25
CA TRP A 315 -18.36 -2.29 27.38
C TRP A 315 -18.61 -0.80 27.17
N GLU A 316 -18.20 0.02 28.13
CA GLU A 316 -18.34 1.48 28.21
C GLU A 316 -17.55 2.20 27.12
N HIS A 317 -16.43 1.64 26.67
CA HIS A 317 -15.65 2.17 25.55
C HIS A 317 -16.13 1.59 24.22
N ASP A 318 -15.94 2.31 23.11
CA ASP A 318 -16.45 1.87 21.80
C ASP A 318 -15.54 0.87 21.07
N ALA A 319 -14.26 0.78 21.47
CA ALA A 319 -13.25 -0.04 20.79
C ALA A 319 -13.63 -1.52 20.61
N HIS A 320 -14.37 -2.11 21.54
CA HIS A 320 -14.82 -3.51 21.38
C HIS A 320 -15.85 -3.68 20.26
N LEU A 321 -16.64 -2.65 19.95
CA LEU A 321 -17.62 -2.67 18.86
C LEU A 321 -16.92 -2.80 17.50
N TYR A 322 -15.81 -2.07 17.32
CA TYR A 322 -14.98 -2.17 16.12
C TYR A 322 -14.31 -3.54 16.00
N LEU A 323 -13.81 -4.11 17.10
CA LEU A 323 -13.28 -5.48 17.10
C LEU A 323 -14.35 -6.51 16.72
N ARG A 324 -15.57 -6.37 17.27
CA ARG A 324 -16.71 -7.24 16.98
C ARG A 324 -17.11 -7.17 15.51
N ARG A 325 -17.25 -5.96 14.96
CA ARG A 325 -17.59 -5.74 13.55
C ARG A 325 -16.52 -6.31 12.61
N ALA A 326 -15.24 -5.99 12.82
CA ALA A 326 -14.14 -6.55 12.03
C ALA A 326 -14.09 -8.08 12.10
N THR A 327 -14.30 -8.66 13.29
CA THR A 327 -14.31 -10.12 13.46
C THR A 327 -15.50 -10.78 12.78
N ALA A 328 -16.69 -10.16 12.87
CA ALA A 328 -17.90 -10.66 12.22
C ALA A 328 -17.75 -10.66 10.69
N LEU A 329 -17.29 -9.55 10.10
CA LEU A 329 -17.03 -9.45 8.66
C LEU A 329 -16.03 -10.50 8.19
N ARG A 330 -14.92 -10.67 8.92
CA ARG A 330 -13.91 -11.70 8.60
C ARG A 330 -14.49 -13.11 8.65
N ALA A 331 -15.37 -13.41 9.61
CA ALA A 331 -16.01 -14.72 9.73
C ALA A 331 -17.03 -14.98 8.60
N LEU A 332 -17.86 -13.98 8.28
CA LEU A 332 -18.87 -14.08 7.22
C LEU A 332 -18.27 -14.29 5.82
N LEU A 333 -17.03 -13.84 5.60
CA LEU A 333 -16.34 -13.92 4.31
C LEU A 333 -15.30 -15.05 4.24
N GLY A 334 -15.39 -16.03 5.14
CA GLY A 334 -14.53 -17.24 5.11
C GLY A 334 -13.10 -17.05 5.60
N GLY A 335 -12.75 -15.87 6.13
CA GLY A 335 -11.41 -15.53 6.63
C GLY A 335 -10.36 -15.28 5.54
N SER A 336 -9.25 -14.64 5.90
CA SER A 336 -8.22 -14.20 4.93
C SER A 336 -7.51 -15.33 4.19
N ALA A 337 -7.39 -16.52 4.78
CA ALA A 337 -6.70 -17.65 4.16
C ALA A 337 -7.38 -18.12 2.87
N HIS A 338 -8.72 -18.09 2.85
CA HIS A 338 -9.50 -18.40 1.64
C HIS A 338 -9.16 -17.45 0.49
N TRP A 339 -9.13 -16.15 0.78
CA TRP A 339 -8.81 -15.12 -0.20
C TRP A 339 -7.35 -15.17 -0.67
N ARG A 340 -6.41 -15.49 0.22
CA ARG A 340 -5.01 -15.71 -0.16
C ARG A 340 -4.85 -16.91 -1.10
N ALA A 341 -5.54 -18.01 -0.83
CA ALA A 341 -5.54 -19.14 -1.76
C ALA A 341 -6.13 -18.77 -3.13
N GLU A 342 -7.17 -17.93 -3.17
CA GLU A 342 -7.73 -17.44 -4.43
C GLU A 342 -6.75 -16.50 -5.17
N VAL A 343 -6.04 -15.61 -4.47
CA VAL A 343 -4.95 -14.80 -5.06
C VAL A 343 -3.92 -15.72 -5.72
N ALA A 344 -3.41 -16.73 -5.00
CA ALA A 344 -2.43 -17.66 -5.53
C ALA A 344 -2.95 -18.42 -6.77
N LYS A 345 -4.22 -18.84 -6.74
CA LYS A 345 -4.86 -19.52 -7.88
C LYS A 345 -4.97 -18.63 -9.10
N LEU A 346 -5.41 -17.38 -8.94
CA LEU A 346 -5.54 -16.40 -10.03
C LEU A 346 -4.18 -16.08 -10.64
N THR A 347 -3.16 -15.88 -9.82
CA THR A 347 -1.81 -15.58 -10.33
C THR A 347 -1.15 -16.79 -10.99
N HIS A 348 -1.40 -18.01 -10.53
CA HIS A 348 -1.00 -19.22 -11.25
C HIS A 348 -1.68 -19.33 -12.63
N ALA A 349 -2.94 -18.90 -12.73
CA ALA A 349 -3.66 -18.86 -14.00
C ALA A 349 -3.20 -17.73 -14.94
N GLY A 350 -2.18 -16.95 -14.54
CA GLY A 350 -1.61 -15.86 -15.33
C GLY A 350 -2.30 -14.51 -15.15
N VAL A 351 -3.32 -14.40 -14.29
CA VAL A 351 -3.97 -13.12 -14.00
C VAL A 351 -2.97 -12.22 -13.26
N ARG A 352 -2.86 -10.97 -13.69
CA ARG A 352 -1.99 -9.95 -13.06
C ARG A 352 -2.80 -8.68 -12.85
N ARG A 353 -2.46 -7.94 -11.79
CA ARG A 353 -3.08 -6.65 -11.50
C ARG A 353 -2.23 -5.54 -12.10
N ASN A 354 -2.78 -4.80 -13.06
CA ASN A 354 -2.10 -3.67 -13.68
C ASN A 354 -2.43 -2.38 -12.94
N VAL A 355 -1.56 -1.97 -12.02
CA VAL A 355 -1.72 -0.71 -11.29
C VAL A 355 -1.25 0.44 -12.18
N SER A 356 -2.21 1.14 -12.81
CA SER A 356 -1.97 2.45 -13.43
C SER A 356 -2.51 3.57 -12.55
N VAL A 357 -1.85 4.72 -12.57
CA VAL A 357 -2.44 5.95 -12.04
C VAL A 357 -3.43 6.45 -13.09
N ASP A 358 -4.69 6.65 -12.70
CA ASP A 358 -5.69 7.26 -13.59
C ASP A 358 -5.33 8.74 -13.81
N LEU A 359 -5.20 9.12 -15.08
CA LEU A 359 -4.67 10.41 -15.51
C LEU A 359 -5.76 11.39 -15.94
N GLY A 360 -7.03 10.97 -15.86
CA GLY A 360 -8.14 11.67 -16.49
C GLY A 360 -8.18 11.45 -18.00
N ASP A 361 -9.38 11.39 -18.54
CA ASP A 361 -9.61 11.14 -19.97
C ASP A 361 -9.01 12.25 -20.83
N ALA A 362 -7.86 11.98 -21.45
CA ALA A 362 -7.52 12.60 -22.72
C ALA A 362 -8.33 11.86 -23.80
N GLU A 363 -9.55 12.33 -24.08
CA GLU A 363 -10.45 11.80 -25.13
C GLU A 363 -9.66 11.41 -26.40
N GLY A 364 -9.47 10.11 -26.62
CA GLY A 364 -8.89 9.56 -27.85
C GLY A 364 -7.39 9.75 -28.07
N GLY A 365 -6.62 10.12 -27.04
CA GLY A 365 -5.18 10.32 -27.14
C GLY A 365 -4.32 9.06 -26.94
N SER A 366 -3.07 9.07 -27.41
CA SER A 366 -2.06 8.05 -27.09
C SER A 366 -1.74 8.06 -25.58
N ALA A 367 -1.22 6.95 -25.02
CA ALA A 367 -0.81 6.88 -23.60
C ALA A 367 0.14 8.03 -23.18
N TRP A 368 0.88 8.60 -24.14
CA TRP A 368 1.74 9.77 -23.94
C TRP A 368 0.96 11.07 -23.73
N GLU A 369 -0.15 11.26 -24.45
CA GLU A 369 -1.01 12.44 -24.32
C GLU A 369 -1.74 12.46 -22.98
N ALA A 370 -2.14 11.30 -22.47
CA ALA A 370 -2.68 11.16 -21.11
C ALA A 370 -1.62 11.48 -20.04
N ALA A 371 -0.33 11.25 -20.30
CA ALA A 371 0.78 11.62 -19.43
C ALA A 371 1.28 13.07 -19.63
N GLY A 372 0.51 13.91 -20.35
CA GLY A 372 0.84 15.31 -20.61
C GLY A 372 2.01 15.53 -21.56
N LEU A 373 2.48 14.49 -22.27
CA LEU A 373 3.49 14.59 -23.32
C LEU A 373 2.80 14.83 -24.66
N ASP A 374 3.33 15.72 -25.49
CA ASP A 374 2.76 15.89 -26.83
C ASP A 374 3.03 14.67 -27.73
N THR A 375 2.23 14.50 -28.78
CA THR A 375 2.34 13.36 -29.71
C THR A 375 3.73 13.24 -30.34
N ALA A 376 4.44 14.38 -30.50
CA ALA A 376 5.77 14.40 -31.10
C ALA A 376 6.82 13.87 -30.11
N GLU A 377 6.76 14.25 -28.84
CA GLU A 377 7.60 13.74 -27.76
C GLU A 377 7.39 12.24 -27.55
N GLY A 378 6.14 11.78 -27.55
CA GLY A 378 5.80 10.35 -27.49
C GLY A 378 6.36 9.55 -28.68
N THR A 379 6.33 10.13 -29.88
CA THR A 379 6.92 9.51 -31.09
C THR A 379 8.44 9.43 -31.00
N VAL A 380 9.10 10.50 -30.54
CA VAL A 380 10.55 10.52 -30.32
C VAL A 380 10.95 9.46 -29.30
N LEU A 381 10.21 9.36 -28.20
CA LEU A 381 10.47 8.39 -27.15
C LEU A 381 10.31 6.94 -27.62
N ALA A 382 9.24 6.64 -28.37
CA ALA A 382 9.06 5.33 -28.99
C ALA A 382 10.20 5.00 -29.98
N ALA A 383 10.64 5.98 -30.77
CA ALA A 383 11.77 5.80 -31.69
C ALA A 383 13.10 5.58 -30.96
N ASP A 384 13.34 6.30 -29.86
CA ASP A 384 14.51 6.11 -29.01
C ASP A 384 14.53 4.72 -28.38
N LEU A 385 13.40 4.26 -27.82
CA LEU A 385 13.28 2.91 -27.26
C LEU A 385 13.53 1.83 -28.31
N ALA A 386 12.93 1.95 -29.50
CA ALA A 386 13.15 1.00 -30.60
C ALA A 386 14.62 0.99 -31.05
N ARG A 387 15.26 2.16 -31.15
CA ARG A 387 16.68 2.29 -31.48
C ARG A 387 17.55 1.65 -30.41
N ILE A 388 17.29 1.92 -29.13
CA ILE A 388 18.07 1.39 -28.00
C ILE A 388 17.94 -0.12 -27.91
N ALA A 389 16.72 -0.66 -28.04
CA ALA A 389 16.48 -2.11 -28.03
C ALA A 389 17.25 -2.85 -29.14
N ALA A 390 17.50 -2.19 -30.28
CA ALA A 390 18.27 -2.75 -31.38
C ALA A 390 19.80 -2.66 -31.19
N LEU A 391 20.31 -1.91 -30.20
CA LEU A 391 21.74 -1.82 -29.92
C LEU A 391 22.26 -3.08 -29.21
N PRO A 392 23.56 -3.43 -29.38
CA PRO A 392 24.21 -4.42 -28.53
C PRO A 392 24.09 -4.04 -27.04
N ALA A 393 23.90 -5.03 -26.16
CA ALA A 393 23.67 -4.80 -24.73
C ALA A 393 24.73 -3.87 -24.06
N GLY A 394 25.98 -3.93 -24.50
CA GLY A 394 27.06 -3.06 -23.98
C GLY A 394 26.95 -1.58 -24.37
N GLU A 395 26.15 -1.23 -25.38
CA GLU A 395 25.95 0.15 -25.85
C GLU A 395 24.62 0.74 -25.35
N GLN A 396 23.68 -0.10 -24.90
CA GLN A 396 22.36 0.32 -24.45
C GLN A 396 22.42 1.30 -23.27
N ARG A 397 23.32 1.08 -22.30
CA ARG A 397 23.46 1.95 -21.12
C ARG A 397 23.77 3.40 -21.49
N SER A 398 24.76 3.62 -22.37
CA SER A 398 25.13 4.97 -22.81
C SER A 398 23.98 5.61 -23.59
N ALA A 399 23.32 4.85 -24.47
CA ALA A 399 22.19 5.36 -25.24
C ALA A 399 20.97 5.70 -24.35
N LEU A 400 20.71 4.93 -23.29
CA LEU A 400 19.69 5.26 -22.27
C LEU A 400 20.04 6.53 -21.49
N ALA A 401 21.32 6.71 -21.13
CA ALA A 401 21.78 7.91 -20.45
C ALA A 401 21.65 9.16 -21.34
N GLU A 402 22.08 9.08 -22.61
CA GLU A 402 21.98 10.16 -23.59
C GLU A 402 20.52 10.55 -23.90
N ALA A 403 19.61 9.57 -23.94
CA ALA A 403 18.18 9.82 -24.13
C ALA A 403 17.46 10.32 -22.86
N GLY A 404 18.17 10.39 -21.72
CA GLY A 404 17.62 10.75 -20.42
C GLY A 404 16.67 9.69 -19.84
N LEU A 405 16.70 8.44 -20.32
CA LEU A 405 15.76 7.38 -19.95
C LEU A 405 16.21 6.57 -18.74
N LEU A 406 17.51 6.51 -18.49
CA LEU A 406 18.08 5.71 -17.39
C LEU A 406 17.61 6.23 -16.02
N ALA A 407 17.55 7.56 -15.87
CA ALA A 407 17.03 8.24 -14.69
C ALA A 407 16.03 9.32 -15.10
N CYS A 408 14.96 8.93 -15.78
CA CYS A 408 14.00 9.86 -16.41
C CYS A 408 13.43 10.93 -15.47
N HIS A 409 13.27 10.60 -14.19
CA HIS A 409 12.78 11.50 -13.15
C HIS A 409 13.81 12.53 -12.64
N TRP A 410 15.05 12.48 -13.12
CA TRP A 410 16.04 13.52 -12.82
C TRP A 410 15.85 14.70 -13.77
N PRO A 411 16.22 15.93 -13.35
CA PRO A 411 16.15 17.10 -14.21
C PRO A 411 17.03 16.94 -15.47
N ALA A 412 16.58 17.54 -16.57
CA ALA A 412 17.39 17.70 -17.77
C ALA A 412 18.71 18.44 -17.46
N PRO A 413 19.82 18.13 -18.15
CA PRO A 413 19.96 17.16 -19.24
C PRO A 413 20.26 15.72 -18.77
N TYR A 414 20.25 15.43 -17.47
CA TYR A 414 20.65 14.12 -16.92
C TYR A 414 19.50 13.11 -16.81
N GLY A 415 18.28 13.61 -16.90
CA GLY A 415 17.05 12.87 -17.11
C GLY A 415 16.12 13.68 -18.00
N ARG A 416 14.81 13.55 -17.77
CA ARG A 416 13.76 14.22 -18.55
C ARG A 416 12.83 15.06 -17.69
N ASP A 417 13.16 15.24 -16.41
CA ASP A 417 12.28 15.85 -15.40
C ASP A 417 10.92 15.14 -15.33
N ALA A 418 10.93 13.81 -15.57
CA ALA A 418 9.72 13.01 -15.64
C ALA A 418 9.04 12.98 -14.28
N ASP A 419 7.79 13.44 -14.23
CA ASP A 419 6.95 13.28 -13.05
C ASP A 419 6.70 11.78 -12.75
N PRO A 420 6.13 11.42 -11.59
CA PRO A 420 5.88 10.02 -11.25
C PRO A 420 5.07 9.21 -12.28
N ILE A 421 4.14 9.85 -13.00
CA ILE A 421 3.33 9.20 -14.04
C ILE A 421 4.19 8.94 -15.26
N GLN A 422 4.84 9.99 -15.75
CA GLN A 422 5.73 9.91 -16.91
C GLN A 422 6.82 8.87 -16.66
N ARG A 423 7.38 8.83 -15.45
CA ARG A 423 8.32 7.80 -15.02
C ARG A 423 7.72 6.41 -15.13
N SER A 424 6.56 6.16 -14.53
CA SER A 424 5.92 4.83 -14.56
C SER A 424 5.63 4.37 -15.99
N LEU A 425 5.14 5.27 -16.84
CA LEU A 425 4.87 4.99 -18.24
C LEU A 425 6.15 4.71 -19.02
N ILE A 426 7.20 5.53 -18.83
CA ILE A 426 8.51 5.32 -19.45
C ILE A 426 9.09 3.96 -19.03
N GLU A 427 9.07 3.63 -17.74
CA GLU A 427 9.57 2.37 -17.20
C GLU A 427 8.79 1.15 -17.75
N ASP A 428 7.46 1.27 -17.90
CA ASP A 428 6.62 0.25 -18.53
C ASP A 428 6.99 0.04 -20.02
N GLN A 429 7.20 1.13 -20.77
CA GLN A 429 7.57 1.03 -22.19
C GLN A 429 9.00 0.48 -22.38
N ILE A 430 9.94 0.83 -21.50
CA ILE A 430 11.28 0.24 -21.46
C ILE A 430 11.19 -1.28 -21.24
N ARG A 431 10.36 -1.71 -20.28
CA ARG A 431 10.10 -3.14 -20.01
C ARG A 431 9.49 -3.84 -21.23
N LYS A 432 8.47 -3.25 -21.86
CA LYS A 432 7.83 -3.78 -23.07
C LYS A 432 8.79 -3.88 -24.26
N ALA A 433 9.77 -2.98 -24.33
CA ALA A 433 10.83 -3.02 -25.33
C ALA A 433 11.91 -4.09 -25.03
N GLY A 434 11.83 -4.81 -23.90
CA GLY A 434 12.79 -5.82 -23.50
C GLY A 434 14.15 -5.23 -23.08
N ILE A 435 14.17 -3.96 -22.71
CA ILE A 435 15.39 -3.26 -22.27
C ILE A 435 15.52 -3.39 -20.75
N GLU A 436 16.66 -3.87 -20.29
CA GLU A 436 16.97 -3.93 -18.86
C GLU A 436 17.55 -2.59 -18.37
N LEU A 437 16.94 -1.99 -17.35
CA LEU A 437 17.46 -0.78 -16.73
C LEU A 437 18.64 -1.12 -15.79
N PRO A 438 19.84 -0.52 -16.00
CA PRO A 438 20.97 -0.74 -15.10
C PRO A 438 20.67 -0.28 -13.67
N ASP A 439 21.05 -1.09 -12.69
CA ASP A 439 21.02 -0.66 -11.28
C ASP A 439 22.11 0.40 -11.03
N LEU A 440 21.67 1.58 -10.60
CA LEU A 440 22.53 2.70 -10.24
C LEU A 440 23.15 2.55 -8.83
N ALA A 441 22.71 1.59 -8.01
CA ALA A 441 23.21 1.35 -6.66
C ALA A 441 23.31 2.66 -5.84
N ILE A 442 24.47 2.99 -5.28
CA ILE A 442 24.71 4.20 -4.47
C ILE A 442 24.47 5.50 -5.28
N ALA A 443 24.58 5.45 -6.61
CA ALA A 443 24.32 6.61 -7.45
C ALA A 443 22.85 7.08 -7.39
N ASN A 444 21.92 6.18 -7.07
CA ASN A 444 20.48 6.50 -6.93
C ASN A 444 20.20 7.58 -5.87
N TRP A 445 21.14 7.85 -4.96
CA TRP A 445 21.01 8.94 -3.99
C TRP A 445 22.22 9.89 -3.96
N ALA A 446 23.41 9.46 -4.41
CA ALA A 446 24.55 10.35 -4.53
C ALA A 446 24.30 11.47 -5.54
N ILE A 447 23.82 11.15 -6.74
CA ILE A 447 23.60 12.15 -7.79
C ILE A 447 22.40 13.06 -7.51
N PRO A 448 21.22 12.57 -7.06
CA PRO A 448 20.14 13.47 -6.64
C PRO A 448 20.56 14.44 -5.53
N THR A 449 21.44 14.02 -4.63
CA THR A 449 22.02 14.92 -3.63
C THR A 449 22.85 16.02 -4.28
N LEU A 450 23.68 15.70 -5.27
CA LEU A 450 24.47 16.68 -6.01
C LEU A 450 23.61 17.60 -6.88
N LEU A 451 22.57 17.07 -7.53
CA LEU A 451 21.63 17.89 -8.30
C LEU A 451 20.92 18.92 -7.41
N GLN A 452 20.69 18.59 -6.14
CA GLN A 452 20.05 19.49 -5.18
C GLN A 452 21.03 20.47 -4.48
N TRP A 453 22.24 20.03 -4.15
CA TRP A 453 23.16 20.75 -3.25
C TRP A 453 24.53 21.06 -3.82
N GLY A 454 24.89 20.44 -4.94
CA GLY A 454 26.18 20.59 -5.60
C GLY A 454 26.27 21.88 -6.42
N THR A 455 27.50 22.28 -6.73
CA THR A 455 27.74 23.38 -7.69
C THR A 455 27.53 22.88 -9.13
N PRO A 456 27.32 23.78 -10.11
CA PRO A 456 27.23 23.38 -11.52
C PRO A 456 28.41 22.54 -11.99
N GLU A 457 29.63 22.87 -11.55
CA GLU A 457 30.86 22.16 -11.92
C GLU A 457 30.90 20.75 -11.30
N GLN A 458 30.41 20.60 -10.06
CA GLN A 458 30.27 19.27 -9.43
C GLN A 458 29.24 18.44 -10.20
N ILE A 459 28.09 19.01 -10.52
CA ILE A 459 27.02 18.31 -11.25
C ILE A 459 27.53 17.84 -12.61
N GLU A 460 28.15 18.72 -13.40
CA GLU A 460 28.72 18.40 -14.72
C GLU A 460 29.79 17.30 -14.63
N ARG A 461 30.68 17.38 -13.64
CA ARG A 461 31.76 16.40 -13.43
C ARG A 461 31.26 15.00 -13.10
N TYR A 462 30.11 14.87 -12.46
CA TYR A 462 29.70 13.62 -11.84
C TYR A 462 28.44 12.98 -12.43
N ALA A 463 27.45 13.75 -12.87
CA ALA A 463 26.14 13.20 -13.23
C ALA A 463 26.20 12.28 -14.45
N LEU A 464 26.65 12.78 -15.61
CA LEU A 464 26.72 11.98 -16.85
C LEU A 464 27.73 10.82 -16.75
N PRO A 465 28.97 11.01 -16.26
CA PRO A 465 29.91 9.90 -16.07
C PRO A 465 29.39 8.79 -15.13
N THR A 466 28.49 9.12 -14.21
CA THR A 466 27.83 8.12 -13.36
C THR A 466 26.79 7.32 -14.15
N LEU A 467 25.98 8.00 -14.97
CA LEU A 467 24.97 7.35 -15.81
C LEU A 467 25.61 6.39 -16.84
N THR A 468 26.75 6.77 -17.43
CA THR A 468 27.52 5.90 -18.35
C THR A 468 28.32 4.80 -17.65
N GLY A 469 28.45 4.85 -16.32
CA GLY A 469 29.12 3.82 -15.51
C GLY A 469 30.62 4.02 -15.29
N GLU A 470 31.18 5.16 -15.70
CA GLU A 470 32.58 5.55 -15.46
C GLU A 470 32.83 5.91 -13.99
N VAL A 471 31.81 6.47 -13.33
CA VAL A 471 31.85 6.81 -11.91
C VAL A 471 31.05 5.79 -11.10
N ILE A 472 31.72 5.15 -10.14
CA ILE A 472 31.12 4.18 -9.22
C ILE A 472 31.20 4.79 -7.82
N TRP A 473 30.06 4.80 -7.13
CA TRP A 473 29.91 5.45 -5.84
C TRP A 473 29.98 4.46 -4.67
N CYS A 474 30.56 4.91 -3.55
CA CYS A 474 30.37 4.31 -2.23
C CYS A 474 29.88 5.36 -1.21
N GLN A 475 29.34 4.90 -0.08
CA GLN A 475 28.83 5.76 0.98
C GLN A 475 29.65 5.64 2.28
N LEU A 476 30.37 6.70 2.62
CA LEU A 476 31.28 6.82 3.75
C LEU A 476 30.61 7.55 4.93
N PHE A 477 29.46 7.04 5.38
CA PHE A 477 28.66 7.68 6.44
C PHE A 477 28.91 7.01 7.79
N SER A 478 28.53 5.74 7.91
CA SER A 478 28.54 4.97 9.15
C SER A 478 29.95 4.75 9.70
N GLU A 479 30.05 4.75 11.02
CA GLU A 479 31.27 4.50 11.79
C GLU A 479 31.03 3.44 12.85
N PRO A 480 32.07 2.77 13.38
CA PRO A 480 31.89 1.76 14.44
C PRO A 480 31.11 2.27 15.66
N GLY A 481 31.23 3.56 15.98
CA GLY A 481 30.50 4.22 17.06
C GLY A 481 29.28 5.06 16.64
N ALA A 482 28.95 5.13 15.35
CA ALA A 482 27.87 5.98 14.83
C ALA A 482 27.19 5.35 13.60
N GLY A 483 26.04 4.70 13.83
CA GLY A 483 25.14 4.18 12.80
C GLY A 483 23.77 4.86 12.89
N SER A 484 22.89 4.36 13.78
CA SER A 484 21.57 4.96 14.02
C SER A 484 21.63 6.39 14.58
N ASP A 485 22.57 6.69 15.48
CA ASP A 485 22.93 8.08 15.88
C ASP A 485 24.03 8.62 14.96
N LEU A 486 23.74 8.73 13.66
CA LEU A 486 24.72 9.16 12.65
C LEU A 486 25.34 10.52 12.97
N ALA A 487 24.63 11.41 13.66
CA ALA A 487 25.14 12.72 14.05
C ALA A 487 26.28 12.66 15.10
N ALA A 488 26.48 11.51 15.73
CA ALA A 488 27.59 11.25 16.65
C ALA A 488 28.92 10.88 15.97
N LEU A 489 28.98 10.90 14.64
CA LEU A 489 30.18 10.62 13.86
C LEU A 489 31.41 11.39 14.36
N ARG A 490 32.59 10.77 14.22
CA ARG A 490 33.88 11.20 14.78
C ARG A 490 34.98 11.32 13.72
N THR A 491 34.81 10.84 12.49
CA THR A 491 35.71 11.19 11.39
C THR A 491 35.82 12.71 11.32
N VAL A 492 37.04 13.24 11.31
CA VAL A 492 37.30 14.67 11.28
C VAL A 492 37.77 15.11 9.89
N ALA A 493 37.47 16.35 9.53
CA ALA A 493 38.04 17.04 8.37
C ALA A 493 38.70 18.33 8.86
N GLU A 494 40.03 18.38 8.82
CA GLU A 494 40.83 19.53 9.25
C GLU A 494 41.19 20.40 8.05
N ARG A 495 41.02 21.72 8.17
CA ARG A 495 41.33 22.67 7.09
C ARG A 495 42.84 22.72 6.85
N VAL A 496 43.26 22.63 5.60
CA VAL A 496 44.65 22.82 5.15
C VAL A 496 44.69 23.76 3.94
N GLU A 497 45.88 24.06 3.42
CA GLU A 497 46.00 24.84 2.19
C GLU A 497 45.37 24.08 1.01
N GLY A 498 44.46 24.74 0.30
CA GLY A 498 43.78 24.20 -0.89
C GLY A 498 42.70 23.14 -0.62
N GLY A 499 42.42 22.79 0.64
CA GLY A 499 41.43 21.76 0.94
C GLY A 499 41.39 21.32 2.40
N TRP A 500 41.21 20.02 2.59
CA TRP A 500 40.95 19.37 3.86
C TRP A 500 41.78 18.10 4.00
N LYS A 501 42.14 17.74 5.24
CA LYS A 501 42.65 16.42 5.59
C LYS A 501 41.61 15.66 6.39
N LEU A 502 41.16 14.53 5.88
CA LEU A 502 40.20 13.67 6.55
C LEU A 502 40.91 12.56 7.32
N ARG A 503 40.53 12.38 8.58
CA ARG A 503 41.05 11.32 9.45
C ARG A 503 39.92 10.60 10.19
N GLY A 504 39.87 9.28 10.11
CA GLY A 504 38.88 8.47 10.83
C GLY A 504 38.68 7.08 10.25
N GLN A 505 37.59 6.44 10.64
CA GLN A 505 37.23 5.09 10.21
C GLN A 505 35.75 5.03 9.85
N LYS A 506 35.46 4.55 8.64
CA LYS A 506 34.11 4.22 8.17
C LYS A 506 33.94 2.71 8.10
N VAL A 507 32.71 2.25 8.22
CA VAL A 507 32.38 0.82 8.22
C VAL A 507 31.01 0.58 7.57
N TRP A 508 30.77 -0.66 7.15
CA TRP A 508 29.58 -1.07 6.38
C TRP A 508 29.49 -0.41 5.00
N THR A 509 30.64 -0.05 4.41
CA THR A 509 30.69 0.65 3.12
C THR A 509 30.60 -0.35 1.97
N SER A 510 29.42 -0.45 1.36
CA SER A 510 29.21 -1.22 0.12
C SER A 510 30.04 -0.64 -1.02
N LEU A 511 30.55 -1.53 -1.89
CA LEU A 511 31.29 -1.21 -3.12
C LEU A 511 32.59 -0.41 -2.94
N ALA A 512 33.08 -0.18 -1.72
CA ALA A 512 34.25 0.67 -1.48
C ALA A 512 35.49 0.18 -2.26
N ASP A 513 35.67 -1.13 -2.36
CA ASP A 513 36.75 -1.83 -3.08
C ASP A 513 36.80 -1.54 -4.59
N ARG A 514 35.68 -1.12 -5.18
CA ARG A 514 35.53 -0.85 -6.62
C ARG A 514 35.07 0.58 -6.94
N ALA A 515 34.67 1.34 -5.94
CA ALA A 515 34.21 2.71 -6.12
C ALA A 515 35.34 3.61 -6.61
N THR A 516 35.00 4.56 -7.47
CA THR A 516 35.92 5.64 -7.87
C THR A 516 35.73 6.87 -6.99
N TRP A 517 34.53 7.09 -6.47
CA TRP A 517 34.20 8.21 -5.60
C TRP A 517 33.35 7.80 -4.39
N GLY A 518 33.55 8.49 -3.27
CA GLY A 518 32.79 8.29 -2.04
C GLY A 518 32.08 9.56 -1.59
N ILE A 519 30.81 9.46 -1.22
CA ILE A 519 30.12 10.52 -0.48
C ILE A 519 30.42 10.35 1.01
N CYS A 520 31.03 11.36 1.64
CA CYS A 520 31.60 11.25 2.99
C CYS A 520 31.04 12.32 3.92
N LEU A 521 30.67 11.92 5.14
CA LEU A 521 30.38 12.84 6.23
C LEU A 521 31.55 12.90 7.19
N ALA A 522 32.02 14.12 7.46
CA ALA A 522 33.10 14.37 8.40
C ALA A 522 32.79 15.58 9.28
N ARG A 523 33.29 15.54 10.51
CA ARG A 523 33.19 16.59 11.50
C ARG A 523 34.21 17.68 11.19
N THR A 524 33.73 18.88 10.92
CA THR A 524 34.53 20.08 10.64
C THR A 524 34.58 21.03 11.83
N ASP A 525 33.63 20.92 12.76
CA ASP A 525 33.62 21.66 14.03
C ASP A 525 33.15 20.75 15.17
N SER A 526 34.03 20.52 16.15
CA SER A 526 33.75 19.70 17.34
C SER A 526 33.14 20.50 18.49
N ALA A 527 33.23 21.82 18.46
CA ALA A 527 32.62 22.71 19.45
C ALA A 527 31.16 23.05 19.11
N ALA A 528 30.79 23.02 17.82
CA ALA A 528 29.41 23.18 17.39
C ALA A 528 28.48 22.05 17.89
N PRO A 529 27.16 22.31 18.04
CA PRO A 529 26.18 21.25 18.27
C PRO A 529 26.32 20.13 17.24
N LYS A 530 26.17 18.86 17.65
CA LYS A 530 26.47 17.66 16.83
C LYS A 530 26.09 17.80 15.35
N HIS A 531 24.86 18.22 15.05
CA HIS A 531 24.32 18.36 13.69
C HIS A 531 24.89 19.54 12.88
N LYS A 532 25.37 20.59 13.54
CA LYS A 532 25.90 21.81 12.89
C LYS A 532 27.40 21.74 12.61
N GLY A 533 28.09 20.77 13.22
CA GLY A 533 29.54 20.58 13.05
C GLY A 533 29.93 19.56 12.00
N ILE A 534 29.02 19.17 11.10
CA ILE A 534 29.23 18.12 10.09
C ILE A 534 29.19 18.74 8.71
N SER A 535 30.13 18.37 7.84
CA SER A 535 30.18 18.74 6.43
C SER A 535 30.11 17.51 5.51
N TYR A 536 29.76 17.73 4.25
CA TYR A 536 29.58 16.71 3.23
C TYR A 536 30.69 16.82 2.17
N PHE A 537 31.43 15.75 1.93
CA PHE A 537 32.60 15.73 1.05
C PHE A 537 32.48 14.67 -0.04
N LEU A 538 33.06 14.94 -1.19
CA LEU A 538 33.35 13.97 -2.24
C LEU A 538 34.81 13.51 -2.07
N VAL A 539 35.02 12.21 -1.96
CA VAL A 539 36.35 11.62 -1.71
C VAL A 539 36.73 10.77 -2.91
N ASP A 540 37.86 11.09 -3.56
CA ASP A 540 38.44 10.20 -4.57
C ASP A 540 38.97 8.95 -3.88
N MET A 541 38.39 7.79 -4.22
CA MET A 541 38.69 6.51 -3.57
C MET A 541 40.08 5.97 -3.91
N LYS A 542 40.82 6.64 -4.80
CA LYS A 542 42.23 6.36 -5.12
C LYS A 542 43.20 7.30 -4.40
N SER A 543 42.70 8.20 -3.56
CA SER A 543 43.54 9.14 -2.80
C SER A 543 44.51 8.40 -1.88
N ALA A 544 45.74 8.92 -1.76
CA ALA A 544 46.70 8.43 -0.80
C ALA A 544 46.16 8.59 0.64
N GLY A 545 46.44 7.59 1.50
CA GLY A 545 45.95 7.56 2.89
C GLY A 545 44.63 6.80 3.09
N LEU A 546 44.01 6.28 2.01
CA LEU A 546 42.88 5.35 2.12
C LEU A 546 43.37 3.91 2.26
N GLU A 547 42.85 3.20 3.27
CA GLU A 547 42.98 1.75 3.40
C GLU A 547 41.59 1.12 3.43
N ILE A 548 41.32 0.20 2.50
CA ILE A 548 40.03 -0.48 2.36
C ILE A 548 40.21 -1.93 2.79
N ARG A 549 39.43 -2.38 3.76
CA ARG A 549 39.44 -3.76 4.27
C ARG A 549 38.07 -4.41 4.05
N PRO A 550 37.97 -5.44 3.19
CA PRO A 550 36.71 -6.14 3.00
C PRO A 550 36.23 -6.86 4.27
N LEU A 551 34.92 -6.85 4.49
CA LEU A 551 34.22 -7.54 5.56
C LEU A 551 33.39 -8.67 4.97
N VAL A 552 33.65 -9.89 5.44
CA VAL A 552 32.87 -11.09 5.08
C VAL A 552 31.57 -11.07 5.88
N GLU A 553 30.44 -11.08 5.18
CA GLU A 553 29.12 -11.06 5.80
C GLU A 553 28.52 -12.48 5.92
N ILE A 554 27.25 -12.58 6.31
CA ILE A 554 26.55 -13.84 6.63
C ILE A 554 26.45 -14.84 5.45
N THR A 555 26.46 -14.41 4.19
CA THR A 555 26.52 -15.29 3.01
C THR A 555 27.91 -15.89 2.80
N GLY A 556 28.93 -15.43 3.53
CA GLY A 556 30.32 -15.80 3.32
C GLY A 556 31.04 -14.98 2.25
N GLU A 557 30.39 -13.94 1.71
CA GLU A 557 30.95 -13.07 0.68
C GLU A 557 31.44 -11.74 1.27
N ALA A 558 32.42 -11.11 0.63
CA ALA A 558 32.95 -9.82 1.05
C ALA A 558 32.25 -8.66 0.32
N ARG A 559 31.05 -8.29 0.78
CA ARG A 559 30.21 -7.26 0.13
C ARG A 559 30.32 -5.86 0.77
N PHE A 560 30.84 -5.77 1.99
CA PHE A 560 31.04 -4.53 2.71
C PHE A 560 32.52 -4.30 2.99
N ASN A 561 32.89 -3.07 3.34
CA ASN A 561 34.26 -2.72 3.68
C ASN A 561 34.32 -1.84 4.92
N GLU A 562 35.41 -1.96 5.67
CA GLU A 562 35.96 -0.88 6.49
C GLU A 562 36.82 0.02 5.60
N VAL A 563 36.74 1.32 5.83
CA VAL A 563 37.55 2.32 5.13
C VAL A 563 38.22 3.20 6.17
N PHE A 564 39.55 3.10 6.25
CA PHE A 564 40.36 3.95 7.10
C PHE A 564 40.83 5.15 6.29
N LEU A 565 40.69 6.33 6.88
CA LEU A 565 41.17 7.60 6.34
C LEU A 565 42.32 8.05 7.22
N ASP A 566 43.54 8.02 6.70
CA ASP A 566 44.74 8.54 7.35
C ASP A 566 45.25 9.77 6.58
N ASP A 567 44.87 10.95 7.05
CA ASP A 567 45.24 12.24 6.47
C ASP A 567 44.92 12.37 4.96
N VAL A 568 43.81 11.79 4.53
CA VAL A 568 43.36 11.81 3.13
C VAL A 568 43.07 13.25 2.72
N PHE A 569 43.78 13.74 1.70
CA PHE A 569 43.58 15.09 1.18
C PHE A 569 42.32 15.15 0.30
N VAL A 570 41.44 16.11 0.58
CA VAL A 570 40.22 16.41 -0.17
C VAL A 570 40.25 17.88 -0.59
N PRO A 571 40.25 18.21 -1.88
CA PRO A 571 40.31 19.60 -2.33
C PRO A 571 39.06 20.41 -1.95
N ASP A 572 39.17 21.74 -1.97
CA ASP A 572 38.06 22.64 -1.63
C ASP A 572 36.82 22.48 -2.51
N ASP A 573 37.00 22.17 -3.80
CA ASP A 573 35.93 21.95 -4.77
C ASP A 573 35.16 20.64 -4.54
N CYS A 574 35.61 19.80 -3.61
CA CYS A 574 34.98 18.55 -3.21
C CYS A 574 34.14 18.69 -1.92
N LEU A 575 34.03 19.89 -1.34
CA LEU A 575 33.02 20.21 -0.33
C LEU A 575 31.67 20.46 -1.03
N VAL A 576 30.63 19.73 -0.64
CA VAL A 576 29.28 19.89 -1.20
C VAL A 576 28.48 20.85 -0.33
N GLY A 577 27.91 21.88 -0.94
CA GLY A 577 27.19 22.95 -0.25
C GLY A 577 28.08 23.76 0.71
N GLU A 578 27.46 24.38 1.71
CA GLU A 578 28.16 25.21 2.69
C GLU A 578 28.82 24.40 3.82
N LEU A 579 29.94 24.92 4.35
CA LEU A 579 30.62 24.37 5.53
C LEU A 579 29.66 24.25 6.72
N GLY A 580 29.63 23.07 7.36
CA GLY A 580 28.75 22.79 8.51
C GLY A 580 27.30 22.45 8.14
N ASN A 581 26.93 22.51 6.86
CA ASN A 581 25.59 22.17 6.38
C ASN A 581 25.41 20.67 6.03
N GLY A 582 26.43 19.84 6.30
CA GLY A 582 26.46 18.44 5.88
C GLY A 582 25.33 17.59 6.46
N TRP A 583 24.84 17.88 7.67
CA TRP A 583 23.70 17.14 8.24
C TRP A 583 22.40 17.39 7.47
N ARG A 584 22.17 18.61 6.96
CA ARG A 584 20.98 18.90 6.17
C ARG A 584 21.02 18.14 4.85
N ILE A 585 22.18 18.15 4.19
CA ILE A 585 22.44 17.43 2.95
C ILE A 585 22.27 15.91 3.16
N ALA A 586 22.86 15.36 4.23
CA ALA A 586 22.73 13.94 4.57
C ALA A 586 21.26 13.49 4.75
N ARG A 587 20.40 14.34 5.33
CA ARG A 587 18.97 14.03 5.43
C ARG A 587 18.28 13.95 4.08
N SER A 588 18.66 14.78 3.10
CA SER A 588 18.18 14.66 1.72
C SER A 588 18.67 13.36 1.10
N THR A 589 19.96 13.03 1.25
CA THR A 589 20.55 11.78 0.76
C THR A 589 19.84 10.54 1.29
N LEU A 590 19.65 10.45 2.61
CA LEU A 590 18.94 9.34 3.27
C LEU A 590 17.44 9.30 2.88
N SER A 591 16.85 10.43 2.49
CA SER A 591 15.48 10.44 1.98
C SER A 591 15.40 9.86 0.57
N ALA A 592 16.33 10.22 -0.32
CA ALA A 592 16.44 9.65 -1.66
C ALA A 592 16.77 8.15 -1.61
N GLU A 593 17.67 7.72 -0.71
CA GLU A 593 17.99 6.31 -0.47
C GLU A 593 16.73 5.51 -0.11
N ARG A 594 15.86 6.04 0.77
CA ARG A 594 14.62 5.35 1.15
C ARG A 594 13.67 5.13 -0.03
N VAL A 595 13.60 6.06 -0.97
CA VAL A 595 12.79 5.92 -2.19
C VAL A 595 13.42 4.88 -3.13
N ALA A 596 14.74 4.95 -3.34
CA ALA A 596 15.47 4.03 -4.20
C ALA A 596 15.45 2.57 -3.69
N MET A 597 15.35 2.37 -2.39
CA MET A 597 15.22 1.05 -1.76
C MET A 597 13.78 0.51 -1.72
N GLY A 598 12.82 1.20 -2.35
CA GLY A 598 11.46 0.68 -2.58
C GLY A 598 11.47 -0.61 -3.40
N GLY A 599 10.48 -1.49 -3.19
CA GLY A 599 10.40 -2.78 -3.89
C GLY A 599 9.77 -2.64 -5.28
N LYS A 600 10.08 -3.58 -6.18
CA LYS A 600 9.57 -3.60 -7.56
C LYS A 600 8.40 -4.59 -7.69
N GLY A 601 7.17 -4.17 -7.36
CA GLY A 601 5.97 -4.99 -7.55
C GLY A 601 6.14 -6.48 -7.21
N ILE A 602 5.57 -7.38 -8.03
CA ILE A 602 5.78 -8.84 -7.92
C ILE A 602 7.26 -9.17 -8.21
N GLY A 603 7.82 -8.62 -9.29
CA GLY A 603 9.23 -8.81 -9.62
C GLY A 603 9.58 -10.24 -10.05
N ASP A 604 10.76 -10.42 -10.63
CA ASP A 604 11.16 -11.68 -11.23
C ASP A 604 11.27 -12.82 -10.20
N GLU A 605 11.68 -12.50 -8.96
CA GLU A 605 11.82 -13.50 -7.90
C GLU A 605 10.46 -14.08 -7.48
N LEU A 606 9.43 -13.25 -7.28
CA LEU A 606 8.11 -13.75 -6.90
C LEU A 606 7.40 -14.41 -8.09
N GLU A 607 7.63 -13.96 -9.32
CA GLU A 607 7.16 -14.67 -10.53
C GLU A 607 7.72 -16.09 -10.61
N ALA A 608 9.03 -16.27 -10.34
CA ALA A 608 9.63 -17.59 -10.28
C ALA A 608 8.99 -18.48 -9.19
N LEU A 609 8.61 -17.90 -8.05
CA LEU A 609 7.94 -18.62 -6.97
C LEU A 609 6.48 -18.98 -7.31
N ILE A 610 5.74 -18.08 -7.98
CA ILE A 610 4.42 -18.39 -8.52
C ILE A 610 4.51 -19.56 -9.49
N ALA A 611 5.50 -19.58 -10.38
CA ALA A 611 5.68 -20.67 -11.34
C ALA A 611 6.11 -22.00 -10.68
N ALA A 612 6.90 -21.94 -9.61
CA ALA A 612 7.45 -23.12 -8.93
C ALA A 612 6.51 -23.73 -7.87
N ALA A 613 5.52 -22.98 -7.38
CA ALA A 613 4.64 -23.43 -6.31
C ALA A 613 3.73 -24.60 -6.76
N PRO A 614 3.53 -25.63 -5.92
CA PRO A 614 2.61 -26.72 -6.23
C PRO A 614 1.15 -26.25 -6.23
N THR A 615 0.42 -26.59 -7.28
CA THR A 615 -1.03 -26.31 -7.41
C THR A 615 -1.93 -27.45 -6.94
N ALA A 616 -1.38 -28.63 -6.69
CA ALA A 616 -2.11 -29.81 -6.24
C ALA A 616 -1.23 -30.76 -5.42
N GLY A 617 -1.87 -31.65 -4.67
CA GLY A 617 -1.20 -32.64 -3.84
C GLY A 617 -0.98 -32.19 -2.38
N PRO A 618 -0.37 -33.05 -1.54
CA PRO A 618 -0.22 -32.77 -0.12
C PRO A 618 0.55 -31.46 0.14
N GLY A 619 -0.06 -30.55 0.91
CA GLY A 619 0.56 -29.27 1.29
C GLY A 619 0.35 -28.12 0.29
N ALA A 620 -0.24 -28.36 -0.88
CA ALA A 620 -0.48 -27.33 -1.90
C ALA A 620 -1.33 -26.16 -1.36
N GLU A 621 -2.37 -26.43 -0.56
CA GLU A 621 -3.20 -25.38 0.04
C GLU A 621 -2.44 -24.51 1.05
N VAL A 622 -1.49 -25.08 1.81
CA VAL A 622 -0.66 -24.34 2.77
C VAL A 622 0.33 -23.43 2.03
N VAL A 623 0.92 -23.94 0.95
CA VAL A 623 1.78 -23.14 0.06
C VAL A 623 0.96 -22.03 -0.61
N ALA A 624 -0.24 -22.33 -1.09
CA ALA A 624 -1.12 -21.35 -1.74
C ALA A 624 -1.51 -20.21 -0.79
N ASP A 625 -1.84 -20.51 0.47
CA ASP A 625 -2.11 -19.48 1.50
C ASP A 625 -0.91 -18.54 1.67
N ARG A 626 0.30 -19.10 1.84
CA ARG A 626 1.51 -18.30 2.04
C ARG A 626 1.94 -17.53 0.80
N LEU A 627 1.88 -18.15 -0.39
CA LEU A 627 2.15 -17.49 -1.66
C LEU A 627 1.17 -16.35 -1.91
N GLY A 628 -0.12 -16.59 -1.67
CA GLY A 628 -1.17 -15.59 -1.79
C GLY A 628 -0.95 -14.38 -0.88
N ALA A 629 -0.46 -14.60 0.35
CA ALA A 629 -0.05 -13.53 1.26
C ALA A 629 1.04 -12.65 0.63
N LEU A 630 2.09 -13.28 0.09
CA LEU A 630 3.23 -12.58 -0.51
C LEU A 630 2.80 -11.79 -1.75
N VAL A 631 1.99 -12.38 -2.62
CA VAL A 631 1.44 -11.70 -3.80
C VAL A 631 0.56 -10.51 -3.38
N ALA A 632 -0.32 -10.68 -2.40
CA ALA A 632 -1.16 -9.59 -1.92
C ALA A 632 -0.32 -8.44 -1.32
N ASP A 633 0.68 -8.75 -0.48
CA ASP A 633 1.59 -7.75 0.10
C ASP A 633 2.40 -7.00 -0.98
N SER A 634 2.83 -7.72 -2.01
CA SER A 634 3.53 -7.15 -3.17
C SER A 634 2.64 -6.15 -3.92
N VAL A 635 1.41 -6.55 -4.25
CA VAL A 635 0.43 -5.68 -4.92
C VAL A 635 0.10 -4.46 -4.05
N ALA A 636 -0.13 -4.64 -2.75
CA ALA A 636 -0.34 -3.53 -1.83
C ALA A 636 0.85 -2.57 -1.75
N GLY A 637 2.08 -3.09 -1.85
CA GLY A 637 3.29 -2.28 -1.98
C GLY A 637 3.28 -1.38 -3.21
N THR A 638 2.90 -1.92 -4.38
CA THR A 638 2.74 -1.15 -5.62
C THR A 638 1.64 -0.09 -5.48
N LEU A 639 0.53 -0.43 -4.85
CA LEU A 639 -0.58 0.51 -4.65
C LEU A 639 -0.22 1.67 -3.71
N LEU A 640 0.59 1.40 -2.66
CA LEU A 640 1.12 2.45 -1.79
C LEU A 640 2.05 3.40 -2.55
N GLU A 641 2.86 2.89 -3.48
CA GLU A 641 3.70 3.72 -4.35
C GLU A 641 2.86 4.57 -5.31
N ALA A 642 1.84 3.98 -5.94
CA ALA A 642 0.90 4.71 -6.81
C ALA A 642 0.18 5.85 -6.06
N ARG A 643 -0.25 5.59 -4.81
CA ARG A 643 -0.87 6.63 -3.95
C ARG A 643 0.13 7.71 -3.53
N ALA A 644 1.37 7.35 -3.23
CA ALA A 644 2.43 8.33 -2.96
C ALA A 644 2.69 9.23 -4.17
N ALA A 645 2.70 8.65 -5.38
CA ALA A 645 2.84 9.38 -6.64
C ALA A 645 1.65 10.34 -6.86
N ALA A 646 0.42 9.86 -6.76
CA ALA A 646 -0.80 10.67 -6.91
C ALA A 646 -0.83 11.86 -5.93
N LYS A 647 -0.38 11.65 -4.69
CA LYS A 647 -0.30 12.73 -3.70
C LYS A 647 0.75 13.78 -4.05
N LEU A 648 1.91 13.36 -4.57
CA LEU A 648 2.94 14.29 -5.01
C LEU A 648 2.44 15.16 -6.17
N LEU A 649 1.71 14.57 -7.11
CA LEU A 649 1.13 15.25 -8.28
C LEU A 649 0.08 16.30 -7.91
N SER A 650 -0.72 16.02 -6.87
CA SER A 650 -1.67 16.99 -6.30
C SER A 650 -1.02 18.02 -5.38
N GLY A 651 0.32 18.11 -5.35
CA GLY A 651 1.09 19.09 -4.57
C GLY A 651 1.26 18.75 -3.09
N GLY A 652 0.91 17.54 -2.67
CA GLY A 652 1.06 17.05 -1.30
C GLY A 652 2.44 16.45 -0.99
N ASP A 653 2.76 16.29 0.31
CA ASP A 653 3.99 15.62 0.77
C ASP A 653 3.77 14.09 0.90
N PRO A 654 4.47 13.24 0.11
CA PRO A 654 4.34 11.79 0.16
C PRO A 654 5.20 11.12 1.25
N ALA A 655 5.85 11.89 2.13
CA ALA A 655 6.82 11.35 3.10
C ALA A 655 6.24 10.28 4.03
N ALA A 656 4.94 10.37 4.36
CA ALA A 656 4.27 9.38 5.21
C ALA A 656 4.11 8.05 4.47
N GLU A 657 3.59 8.11 3.24
CA GLU A 657 3.37 7.00 2.33
C GLU A 657 4.68 6.28 2.02
N SER A 658 5.74 7.02 1.65
CA SER A 658 7.06 6.44 1.40
C SER A 658 7.67 5.79 2.65
N SER A 659 7.41 6.33 3.84
CA SER A 659 7.90 5.75 5.10
C SER A 659 7.18 4.44 5.43
N VAL A 660 5.86 4.41 5.26
CA VAL A 660 5.05 3.17 5.41
C VAL A 660 5.49 2.12 4.39
N ARG A 661 5.63 2.53 3.13
CA ARG A 661 6.06 1.65 2.04
C ARG A 661 7.39 0.97 2.32
N LYS A 662 8.37 1.72 2.86
CA LYS A 662 9.66 1.14 3.27
C LYS A 662 9.49 0.09 4.37
N LEU A 663 8.74 0.39 5.42
CA LEU A 663 8.53 -0.53 6.56
C LEU A 663 7.90 -1.86 6.13
N VAL A 664 6.83 -1.78 5.32
CA VAL A 664 6.13 -2.97 4.79
C VAL A 664 7.01 -3.71 3.79
N GLY A 665 7.67 -2.98 2.88
CA GLY A 665 8.49 -3.55 1.81
C GLY A 665 9.69 -4.37 2.30
N VAL A 666 10.34 -3.93 3.38
CA VAL A 666 11.48 -4.66 3.97
C VAL A 666 11.05 -6.05 4.47
N ARG A 667 9.93 -6.13 5.19
CA ARG A 667 9.42 -7.41 5.70
C ARG A 667 8.99 -8.32 4.56
N HIS A 668 8.30 -7.76 3.56
CA HIS A 668 7.89 -8.50 2.38
C HIS A 668 9.07 -9.14 1.65
N ARG A 669 10.14 -8.38 1.35
CA ARG A 669 11.33 -8.94 0.67
C ARG A 669 12.00 -10.05 1.45
N GLN A 670 12.10 -9.92 2.78
CA GLN A 670 12.62 -10.98 3.63
C GLN A 670 11.72 -12.23 3.61
N ALA A 671 10.40 -12.05 3.65
CA ALA A 671 9.43 -13.14 3.62
C ALA A 671 9.42 -13.89 2.28
N VAL A 672 9.59 -13.18 1.16
CA VAL A 672 9.75 -13.78 -0.18
C VAL A 672 11.01 -14.65 -0.24
N ALA A 673 12.15 -14.12 0.21
CA ALA A 673 13.40 -14.88 0.19
C ALA A 673 13.36 -16.10 1.13
N GLU A 674 12.75 -15.96 2.31
CA GLU A 674 12.54 -17.09 3.23
C GLU A 674 11.61 -18.15 2.63
N PHE A 675 10.51 -17.74 1.99
CA PHE A 675 9.60 -18.65 1.31
C PHE A 675 10.27 -19.37 0.12
N ALA A 676 11.18 -18.70 -0.61
CA ALA A 676 11.99 -19.33 -1.65
C ALA A 676 12.88 -20.46 -1.11
N VAL A 677 13.49 -20.28 0.08
CA VAL A 677 14.27 -21.33 0.75
C VAL A 677 13.37 -22.50 1.14
N GLU A 678 12.20 -22.23 1.72
CA GLU A 678 11.24 -23.28 2.10
C GLU A 678 10.73 -24.07 0.87
N LEU A 679 10.39 -23.38 -0.22
CA LEU A 679 9.88 -23.99 -1.45
C LEU A 679 10.95 -24.85 -2.14
N SER A 680 12.23 -24.56 -1.92
CA SER A 680 13.35 -25.37 -2.38
C SER A 680 13.46 -26.74 -1.67
N GLY A 681 12.63 -27.00 -0.64
CA GLY A 681 12.61 -28.26 0.09
C GLY A 681 13.96 -28.59 0.72
N THR A 682 14.47 -29.80 0.53
CA THR A 682 15.77 -30.21 1.08
C THR A 682 16.95 -29.46 0.47
N ALA A 683 16.80 -28.87 -0.73
CA ALA A 683 17.84 -28.03 -1.33
C ALA A 683 18.03 -26.71 -0.56
N GLY A 684 17.03 -26.26 0.19
CA GLY A 684 17.14 -25.12 1.12
C GLY A 684 18.14 -25.36 2.27
N ALA A 685 18.58 -26.61 2.49
CA ALA A 685 19.66 -26.94 3.44
C ALA A 685 21.07 -26.87 2.83
N LEU A 686 21.20 -26.53 1.54
CA LEU A 686 22.47 -26.41 0.83
C LEU A 686 22.84 -24.93 0.65
N ASP A 687 24.15 -24.66 0.53
CA ASP A 687 24.67 -23.31 0.21
C ASP A 687 24.43 -22.99 -1.28
N THR A 688 23.25 -22.45 -1.57
CA THR A 688 22.76 -22.10 -2.91
C THR A 688 22.50 -20.60 -3.01
N ASP A 689 22.40 -20.06 -4.24
CA ASP A 689 22.11 -18.64 -4.44
C ASP A 689 20.78 -18.21 -3.81
N VAL A 690 19.78 -19.09 -3.76
CA VAL A 690 18.50 -18.85 -3.06
C VAL A 690 18.70 -18.66 -1.56
N VAL A 691 19.51 -19.52 -0.93
CA VAL A 691 19.84 -19.42 0.50
C VAL A 691 20.68 -18.17 0.77
N LYS A 692 21.64 -17.85 -0.11
CA LYS A 692 22.44 -16.63 0.00
C LYS A 692 21.59 -15.37 -0.10
N GLU A 693 20.61 -15.32 -1.02
CA GLU A 693 19.68 -14.19 -1.12
C GLU A 693 18.88 -14.04 0.18
N PHE A 694 18.31 -15.13 0.72
CA PHE A 694 17.65 -15.12 2.02
C PHE A 694 18.53 -14.54 3.13
N LEU A 695 19.78 -15.02 3.24
CA LEU A 695 20.74 -14.52 4.22
C LEU A 695 21.05 -13.04 4.01
N LEU A 696 21.21 -12.60 2.75
CA LEU A 696 21.50 -11.21 2.39
C LEU A 696 20.35 -10.27 2.75
N THR A 697 19.09 -10.66 2.51
CA THR A 697 17.92 -9.81 2.80
C THR A 697 17.79 -9.41 4.27
N ARG A 698 18.46 -10.11 5.20
CA ARG A 698 18.48 -9.73 6.63
C ARG A 698 19.00 -8.32 6.86
N CYS A 699 19.91 -7.83 6.00
CA CYS A 699 20.44 -6.47 6.10
C CYS A 699 19.38 -5.38 5.86
N LEU A 700 18.29 -5.67 5.13
CA LEU A 700 17.28 -4.68 4.73
C LEU A 700 16.55 -4.02 5.91
N SER A 701 16.44 -4.74 7.03
CA SER A 701 15.85 -4.23 8.28
C SER A 701 16.82 -3.40 9.14
N ILE A 702 18.07 -3.29 8.71
CA ILE A 702 19.18 -2.62 9.41
C ILE A 702 19.68 -1.41 8.59
N ALA A 703 19.87 -1.60 7.28
CA ALA A 703 20.41 -0.61 6.35
C ALA A 703 19.41 0.51 6.01
N GLY A 704 19.93 1.71 5.70
CA GLY A 704 19.13 2.89 5.42
C GLY A 704 18.22 3.32 6.60
N GLY A 705 18.62 2.97 7.83
CA GLY A 705 17.87 3.17 9.06
C GLY A 705 17.15 1.91 9.54
N THR A 706 17.48 1.46 10.75
CA THR A 706 16.87 0.28 11.38
C THR A 706 15.35 0.42 11.48
N GLU A 707 14.61 -0.70 11.36
CA GLU A 707 13.15 -0.74 11.50
C GLU A 707 12.65 0.03 12.74
N GLN A 708 13.30 -0.14 13.89
CA GLN A 708 12.91 0.51 15.15
C GLN A 708 13.03 2.04 15.10
N ILE A 709 14.03 2.56 14.40
CA ILE A 709 14.19 4.01 14.19
C ILE A 709 13.12 4.51 13.23
N LEU A 710 12.82 3.76 12.16
CA LEU A 710 11.78 4.13 11.21
C LEU A 710 10.39 4.14 11.87
N LEU A 711 10.07 3.14 12.71
CA LEU A 711 8.83 3.11 13.50
C LEU A 711 8.75 4.29 14.48
N THR A 712 9.87 4.65 15.12
CA THR A 712 9.94 5.82 16.00
C THR A 712 9.67 7.11 15.23
N VAL A 713 10.30 7.27 14.05
CA VAL A 713 10.11 8.45 13.19
C VAL A 713 8.68 8.51 12.66
N ALA A 714 8.08 7.39 12.27
CA ALA A 714 6.69 7.33 11.84
C ALA A 714 5.73 7.77 12.96
N GLY A 715 5.91 7.23 14.17
CA GLY A 715 5.12 7.63 15.33
C GLY A 715 5.23 9.12 15.65
N GLU A 716 6.43 9.71 15.57
CA GLU A 716 6.62 11.13 15.91
C GLU A 716 6.22 12.10 14.79
N ARG A 717 6.58 11.80 13.54
CA ARG A 717 6.41 12.74 12.42
C ARG A 717 5.09 12.57 11.69
N ILE A 718 4.56 11.35 11.63
CA ILE A 718 3.31 11.06 10.93
C ILE A 718 2.14 11.08 11.91
N LEU A 719 2.28 10.36 13.04
CA LEU A 719 1.19 10.26 14.03
C LEU A 719 1.21 11.37 15.10
N GLY A 720 2.26 12.19 15.13
CA GLY A 720 2.38 13.29 16.09
C GLY A 720 2.53 12.84 17.54
N LEU A 721 3.00 11.60 17.78
CA LEU A 721 3.28 11.12 19.13
C LEU A 721 4.47 11.90 19.74
N PRO A 722 4.45 12.14 21.06
CA PRO A 722 5.49 12.92 21.71
C PRO A 722 6.87 12.26 21.58
N ARG A 723 7.90 13.10 21.43
CA ARG A 723 9.30 12.63 21.46
C ARG A 723 9.65 12.11 22.83
N GLU A 724 10.56 11.15 22.86
CA GLU A 724 11.10 10.67 24.12
C GLU A 724 11.78 11.83 24.87
N SER A 725 11.23 12.23 26.02
CA SER A 725 11.93 13.16 26.91
C SER A 725 13.25 12.54 27.37
N LYS A 726 14.30 13.36 27.38
CA LYS A 726 15.58 12.98 28.00
C LYS A 726 15.32 12.92 29.51
N GLY A 727 15.19 11.70 30.02
CA GLY A 727 15.17 11.43 31.46
C GLY A 727 16.47 11.86 32.14
#